data_AF-A0A9D2D093-F1
#
_entry.id   AF-A0A9D2D093-F1
#
_cell.length_a   1.000
_cell.length_b   1.000
_cell.length_c   1.000
_cell.angle_alpha   90.00
_cell.angle_beta   90.00
_cell.angle_gamma   90.00
#
_symmetry.space_group_name_H-M   'P 1'
#
loop_
_entity.id
_entity.type
_entity.pdbx_description
1 polymer ?
#
loop_
_entity_poly.entity_id
_entity_poly.type
_entity_poly.pdbx_seq_one_letter_code
_entity_poly.pdbx_strand_id
1 'polypeptide(L)'
;MIFFADHDGTIVKCLPGAVHQGSANADEIALFAPFACNTQVMAAFRLADGSTLAPSAMAPAGRVATKEGGAVWSGWTYTVPAAVAARYGTVAVQFYFYTESEGEVTASGEATFAVSRGVRAQLPETPSADVYGQILSNIAALSGEVAGGFYPSRALYAWSDAYTYGANELAFVPDGEGYGVLLRSKVADNDHAPYADGALQTDYWEVMLSFEAAHSASEQAQAFAENAGASAQAASVSEAAAQAAASAAEEDKATAQAFKDEAQGFSLSAQCAAQDAETARFAAVSAEASAEGYAAEAQASVQLAKRYAELGIQPNTDYADAKDLPVPGSTKFLYLIPNAQSGAAEDSYNEYIWVPSKSAYEFIGSTRIDLSDYAHKSGSYPDMTVGGAETAVNAQNAVNAENAQNALTAGTAEKLANALTFGEKSFNGSSAQTVTKSDLGLGNVENTSDADKPVSAAVQAALGQKANVSGNYPGLSVGSATKADQDGNGENIASVYARQNGTYGSMSVGNATNAENAVKAAQDGNGDNIAAVYLKAAALLDKTYPVGSVYISLQGTSPASLFGGSWTQIQNRFLYAQGTYGAGATGGEETHVLSISEMPSHNHGVPVIEAGNAGGGYNHIQYDGWYTNNANTLTTQYTGGGAAHNNMPPYYVVYMWRRTA
;
A
#
# COMPACT_ATOMS: atom_id res chain seq x y z
N MET A 1 -9.75 -19.55 -20.44
CA MET A 1 -10.85 -19.40 -21.43
C MET A 1 -12.18 -19.30 -20.72
N ILE A 2 -13.15 -18.59 -21.27
CA ILE A 2 -14.47 -18.40 -20.66
C ILE A 2 -15.55 -19.00 -21.58
N PHE A 3 -16.33 -19.93 -21.05
CA PHE A 3 -17.46 -20.58 -21.69
C PHE A 3 -18.76 -20.04 -21.11
N PHE A 4 -19.77 -19.96 -21.97
CA PHE A 4 -21.12 -19.53 -21.61
C PHE A 4 -22.10 -20.61 -22.06
N ALA A 5 -22.92 -21.10 -21.15
CA ALA A 5 -24.01 -22.03 -21.43
C ALA A 5 -25.38 -21.37 -21.25
N ASP A 6 -26.36 -21.76 -22.06
CA ASP A 6 -27.76 -21.38 -21.88
C ASP A 6 -28.48 -22.25 -20.84
N HIS A 7 -29.80 -22.06 -20.69
CA HIS A 7 -30.63 -22.80 -19.74
C HIS A 7 -30.72 -24.31 -19.99
N ASP A 8 -30.41 -24.77 -21.21
CA ASP A 8 -30.38 -26.20 -21.56
C ASP A 8 -28.97 -26.79 -21.40
N GLY A 9 -28.02 -25.99 -20.91
CA GLY A 9 -26.61 -26.37 -20.79
C GLY A 9 -25.85 -26.30 -22.11
N THR A 10 -26.45 -25.79 -23.19
CA THR A 10 -25.78 -25.69 -24.50
C THR A 10 -24.78 -24.55 -24.50
N ILE A 11 -23.55 -24.82 -24.97
CA ILE A 11 -22.51 -23.79 -25.05
C ILE A 11 -22.84 -22.80 -26.17
N VAL A 12 -23.12 -21.56 -25.78
CA VAL A 12 -23.49 -20.48 -26.69
C VAL A 12 -22.31 -19.58 -27.08
N LYS A 13 -21.24 -19.55 -26.26
CA LYS A 13 -20.08 -18.68 -26.52
C LYS A 13 -18.82 -19.17 -25.80
N CYS A 14 -17.67 -19.00 -26.45
CA CYS A 14 -16.34 -19.21 -25.87
C CYS A 14 -15.42 -18.02 -26.17
N LEU A 15 -14.68 -17.53 -25.18
CA LEU A 15 -13.75 -16.40 -25.29
C LEU A 15 -12.41 -16.64 -24.55
N PRO A 16 -11.25 -16.45 -25.20
CA PRO A 16 -11.07 -16.43 -26.65
C PRO A 16 -11.34 -17.83 -27.25
N GLY A 17 -11.78 -17.89 -28.51
CA GLY A 17 -12.05 -19.16 -29.20
C GLY A 17 -10.80 -19.98 -29.59
N ALA A 18 -9.61 -19.40 -29.41
CA ALA A 18 -8.32 -20.05 -29.64
C ALA A 18 -7.35 -19.67 -28.52
N VAL A 19 -6.50 -20.62 -28.16
CA VAL A 19 -5.36 -20.44 -27.24
C VAL A 19 -4.08 -20.85 -27.94
N HIS A 20 -2.97 -20.18 -27.61
CA HIS A 20 -1.66 -20.53 -28.14
C HIS A 20 -0.91 -21.40 -27.13
N GLN A 21 -0.14 -22.38 -27.63
CA GLN A 21 0.77 -23.14 -26.79
C GLN A 21 1.71 -22.20 -26.02
N GLY A 22 1.76 -22.33 -24.69
CA GLY A 22 2.62 -21.52 -23.83
C GLY A 22 2.09 -20.13 -23.45
N SER A 23 0.83 -19.79 -23.73
CA SER A 23 0.23 -18.56 -23.23
C SER A 23 0.09 -18.56 -21.69
N ALA A 24 0.47 -17.45 -21.04
CA ALA A 24 0.16 -17.21 -19.63
C ALA A 24 -1.37 -17.25 -19.43
N ASN A 25 -1.85 -18.07 -18.49
CA ASN A 25 -3.27 -18.32 -18.20
C ASN A 25 -4.03 -19.21 -19.21
N ALA A 26 -3.34 -20.03 -20.01
CA ALA A 26 -3.97 -21.08 -20.84
C ALA A 26 -4.43 -22.31 -20.03
N ASP A 27 -4.09 -22.35 -18.74
CA ASP A 27 -4.34 -23.41 -17.77
C ASP A 27 -5.59 -23.18 -16.92
N GLU A 28 -6.38 -22.13 -17.16
CA GLU A 28 -7.64 -21.91 -16.45
C GLU A 28 -8.83 -21.76 -17.41
N ILE A 29 -9.92 -22.47 -17.12
CA ILE A 29 -11.22 -22.25 -17.76
C ILE A 29 -12.25 -21.78 -16.75
N ALA A 30 -13.13 -20.90 -17.19
CA ALA A 30 -14.33 -20.49 -16.47
C ALA A 30 -15.56 -20.86 -17.29
N LEU A 31 -16.63 -21.28 -16.62
CA LEU A 31 -17.95 -21.53 -17.20
C LEU A 31 -18.97 -20.65 -16.49
N PHE A 32 -19.81 -19.96 -17.25
CA PHE A 32 -20.97 -19.23 -16.72
C PHE A 32 -22.27 -19.77 -17.32
N ALA A 33 -23.25 -20.03 -16.46
CA ALA A 33 -24.53 -20.58 -16.87
C ALA A 33 -25.67 -20.12 -15.93
N PRO A 34 -26.92 -20.08 -16.40
CA PRO A 34 -28.09 -19.72 -15.58
C PRO A 34 -28.56 -20.85 -14.65
N PHE A 35 -27.62 -21.63 -14.07
CA PHE A 35 -27.90 -22.65 -13.07
C PHE A 35 -27.63 -22.14 -11.65
N ALA A 36 -28.14 -22.85 -10.64
CA ALA A 36 -27.91 -22.52 -9.25
C ALA A 36 -26.42 -22.66 -8.89
N CYS A 37 -25.89 -21.81 -8.01
CA CYS A 37 -24.46 -21.80 -7.70
C CYS A 37 -23.96 -23.06 -6.96
N ASN A 38 -24.88 -23.84 -6.38
CA ASN A 38 -24.61 -25.14 -5.76
C ASN A 38 -24.68 -26.32 -6.74
N THR A 39 -25.05 -26.10 -8.01
CA THR A 39 -25.02 -27.16 -9.02
C THR A 39 -23.60 -27.70 -9.17
N GLN A 40 -23.45 -29.02 -9.06
CA GLN A 40 -22.17 -29.68 -9.29
C GLN A 40 -21.92 -29.72 -10.79
N VAL A 41 -20.76 -29.20 -11.21
CA VAL A 41 -20.34 -29.16 -12.61
C VAL A 41 -19.05 -29.95 -12.78
N MET A 42 -19.02 -30.84 -13.77
CA MET A 42 -17.82 -31.56 -14.18
C MET A 42 -17.39 -31.15 -15.58
N ALA A 43 -16.08 -31.04 -15.81
CA ALA A 43 -15.49 -30.81 -17.12
C ALA A 43 -14.74 -32.07 -17.60
N ALA A 44 -14.99 -32.49 -18.84
CA ALA A 44 -14.27 -33.57 -19.51
C ALA A 44 -13.65 -33.06 -20.81
N PHE A 45 -12.48 -33.60 -21.16
CA PHE A 45 -11.71 -33.15 -22.33
C PHE A 45 -11.40 -34.30 -23.26
N ARG A 46 -11.47 -34.05 -24.57
CA ARG A 46 -10.86 -34.90 -25.58
C ARG A 46 -9.76 -34.12 -26.28
N LEU A 47 -8.54 -34.65 -26.19
CA LEU A 47 -7.32 -34.01 -26.65
C LEU A 47 -7.19 -34.13 -28.17
N ALA A 48 -6.28 -33.32 -28.74
CA ALA A 48 -6.01 -33.29 -30.17
C ALA A 48 -5.48 -34.62 -30.76
N ASP A 49 -4.97 -35.52 -29.92
CA ASP A 49 -4.51 -36.86 -30.31
C ASP A 49 -5.61 -37.93 -30.17
N GLY A 50 -6.83 -37.53 -29.82
CA GLY A 50 -7.98 -38.41 -29.64
C GLY A 50 -8.10 -39.04 -28.24
N SER A 51 -7.12 -38.84 -27.35
CA SER A 51 -7.22 -39.32 -25.97
C SER A 51 -8.24 -38.50 -25.16
N THR A 52 -8.87 -39.13 -24.16
CA THR A 52 -9.86 -38.50 -23.28
C THR A 52 -9.34 -38.38 -21.86
N LEU A 53 -9.58 -37.24 -21.23
CA LEU A 53 -9.39 -37.04 -19.80
C LEU A 53 -10.73 -37.28 -19.10
N ALA A 54 -10.68 -38.04 -18.00
CA ALA A 54 -11.85 -38.33 -17.19
C ALA A 54 -12.51 -37.03 -16.68
N PRO A 55 -13.84 -36.98 -16.55
CA PRO A 55 -14.53 -35.82 -16.00
C PRO A 55 -14.01 -35.47 -14.60
N SER A 56 -13.73 -34.19 -14.35
CA SER A 56 -13.32 -33.68 -13.04
C SER A 56 -14.20 -32.52 -12.60
N ALA A 57 -14.43 -32.41 -11.29
CA ALA A 57 -15.27 -31.35 -10.72
C ALA A 57 -14.65 -29.96 -10.92
N MET A 58 -15.48 -28.98 -11.26
CA MET A 58 -15.14 -27.57 -11.31
C MET A 58 -15.44 -26.90 -9.97
N ALA A 59 -14.67 -25.88 -9.60
CA ALA A 59 -14.86 -25.11 -8.37
C ALA A 59 -15.86 -23.96 -8.59
N PRO A 60 -16.79 -23.68 -7.65
CA PRO A 60 -17.68 -22.52 -7.76
C PRO A 60 -16.89 -21.20 -7.82
N ALA A 61 -17.26 -20.30 -8.74
CA ALA A 61 -16.57 -19.06 -9.03
C ALA A 61 -17.55 -17.90 -9.22
N GLY A 62 -18.07 -17.39 -8.11
CA GLY A 62 -18.86 -16.15 -8.08
C GLY A 62 -20.12 -16.12 -8.95
N ARG A 63 -20.69 -14.92 -9.12
CA ARG A 63 -21.89 -14.68 -9.92
C ARG A 63 -21.70 -13.44 -10.79
N VAL A 64 -22.24 -13.46 -12.01
CA VAL A 64 -22.16 -12.34 -12.97
C VAL A 64 -23.59 -11.93 -13.36
N ALA A 65 -23.89 -10.63 -13.26
CA ALA A 65 -25.15 -10.08 -13.72
C ALA A 65 -25.11 -9.84 -15.24
N THR A 66 -26.12 -10.31 -15.98
CA THR A 66 -26.22 -10.03 -17.42
C THR A 66 -26.81 -8.64 -17.67
N LYS A 67 -26.36 -7.98 -18.75
CA LYS A 67 -26.77 -6.61 -19.11
C LYS A 67 -28.21 -6.53 -19.68
N GLU A 68 -28.80 -7.67 -20.02
CA GLU A 68 -30.16 -7.82 -20.54
C GLU A 68 -30.98 -8.71 -19.58
N GLY A 69 -31.87 -8.10 -18.80
CA GLY A 69 -32.96 -8.82 -18.13
C GLY A 69 -32.74 -9.34 -16.70
N GLY A 70 -31.67 -8.95 -15.99
CA GLY A 70 -31.54 -9.17 -14.53
C GLY A 70 -31.30 -10.63 -14.10
N ALA A 71 -31.14 -11.57 -15.04
CA ALA A 71 -30.75 -12.94 -14.73
C ALA A 71 -29.29 -12.97 -14.26
N VAL A 72 -29.05 -13.59 -13.10
CA VAL A 72 -27.71 -13.75 -12.52
C VAL A 72 -27.17 -15.11 -12.93
N TRP A 73 -26.06 -15.14 -13.66
CA TRP A 73 -25.38 -16.37 -14.04
C TRP A 73 -24.41 -16.78 -12.93
N SER A 74 -24.40 -18.06 -12.59
CA SER A 74 -23.42 -18.64 -11.68
C SER A 74 -22.17 -19.01 -12.47
N GLY A 75 -20.99 -18.85 -11.85
CA GLY A 75 -19.71 -19.19 -12.45
C GLY A 75 -19.06 -20.41 -11.81
N TRP A 76 -18.25 -21.13 -12.58
CA TRP A 76 -17.35 -22.19 -12.11
C TRP A 76 -15.98 -22.06 -12.79
N THR A 77 -14.90 -22.36 -12.08
CA THR A 77 -13.52 -22.37 -12.60
C THR A 77 -12.91 -23.76 -12.53
N TYR A 78 -11.97 -24.02 -13.43
CA TYR A 78 -11.23 -25.28 -13.47
C TYR A 78 -9.83 -25.05 -14.02
N THR A 79 -8.83 -25.52 -13.26
CA THR A 79 -7.45 -25.56 -13.70
C THR A 79 -7.26 -26.73 -14.65
N VAL A 80 -7.01 -26.41 -15.92
CA VAL A 80 -6.79 -27.35 -17.00
C VAL A 80 -5.43 -28.05 -16.83
N PRO A 81 -5.37 -29.40 -16.84
CA PRO A 81 -4.11 -30.11 -16.83
C PRO A 81 -3.22 -29.73 -18.01
N ALA A 82 -1.90 -29.63 -17.78
CA ALA A 82 -0.93 -29.25 -18.81
C ALA A 82 -1.02 -30.10 -20.10
N ALA A 83 -1.47 -31.35 -19.99
CA ALA A 83 -1.71 -32.24 -21.13
C ALA A 83 -2.69 -31.68 -22.18
N VAL A 84 -3.66 -30.85 -21.78
CA VAL A 84 -4.71 -30.32 -22.67
C VAL A 84 -4.17 -29.30 -23.67
N ALA A 85 -3.18 -28.49 -23.26
CA ALA A 85 -2.54 -27.49 -24.11
C ALA A 85 -1.17 -27.96 -24.68
N ALA A 86 -0.73 -29.17 -24.35
CA ALA A 86 0.58 -29.70 -24.73
C ALA A 86 0.73 -29.94 -26.25
N ARG A 87 -0.36 -30.19 -26.97
CA ARG A 87 -0.35 -30.51 -28.42
C ARG A 87 -1.21 -29.51 -29.19
N TYR A 88 -0.71 -29.06 -30.34
CA TYR A 88 -1.49 -28.22 -31.24
C TYR A 88 -2.60 -29.04 -31.91
N GLY A 89 -3.77 -28.43 -32.08
CA GLY A 89 -4.93 -29.07 -32.68
C GLY A 89 -6.24 -28.69 -32.01
N THR A 90 -7.32 -29.33 -32.42
CA THR A 90 -8.65 -29.11 -31.86
C THR A 90 -8.81 -29.91 -30.57
N VAL A 91 -9.15 -29.22 -29.49
CA VAL A 91 -9.54 -29.85 -28.22
C VAL A 91 -11.04 -29.68 -28.05
N ALA A 92 -11.70 -30.74 -27.62
CA ALA A 92 -13.10 -30.72 -27.26
C ALA A 92 -13.26 -30.71 -25.74
N VAL A 93 -14.20 -29.92 -25.25
CA VAL A 93 -14.63 -29.87 -23.86
C VAL A 93 -16.13 -30.11 -23.78
N GLN A 94 -16.54 -30.94 -22.82
CA GLN A 94 -17.93 -31.18 -22.49
C GLN A 94 -18.15 -30.97 -21.00
N PHE A 95 -19.22 -30.27 -20.66
CA PHE A 95 -19.61 -29.99 -19.28
C PHE A 95 -20.81 -30.85 -18.90
N TYR A 96 -20.83 -31.33 -17.66
CA TYR A 96 -21.92 -32.11 -17.10
C TYR A 96 -22.46 -31.40 -15.86
N PHE A 97 -23.74 -31.09 -15.87
CA PHE A 97 -24.44 -30.46 -14.75
C PHE A 97 -25.25 -31.52 -14.00
N TYR A 98 -25.06 -31.61 -12.68
CA TYR A 98 -25.75 -32.55 -11.80
C TYR A 98 -26.70 -31.81 -10.87
N THR A 99 -27.97 -32.22 -10.84
CA THR A 99 -28.98 -31.67 -9.93
C THR A 99 -29.14 -32.53 -8.68
N GLU A 100 -29.50 -31.89 -7.55
CA GLU A 100 -29.56 -32.55 -6.23
C GLU A 100 -30.71 -33.58 -6.11
N SER A 101 -31.71 -33.58 -6.99
CA SER A 101 -32.92 -34.38 -6.78
C SER A 101 -32.92 -35.79 -7.38
N GLU A 102 -32.20 -36.08 -8.47
CA GLU A 102 -32.25 -37.44 -9.07
C GLU A 102 -30.94 -37.90 -9.75
N GLY A 103 -29.82 -37.18 -9.62
CA GLY A 103 -28.59 -37.52 -10.35
C GLY A 103 -28.72 -37.40 -11.87
N GLU A 104 -29.76 -36.68 -12.33
CA GLU A 104 -29.99 -36.38 -13.73
C GLU A 104 -28.83 -35.52 -14.25
N VAL A 105 -28.22 -36.00 -15.34
CA VAL A 105 -27.07 -35.36 -15.97
C VAL A 105 -27.54 -34.59 -17.19
N THR A 106 -27.52 -33.26 -17.12
CA THR A 106 -27.61 -32.43 -18.32
C THR A 106 -26.20 -32.29 -18.88
N ALA A 107 -25.93 -32.94 -20.01
CA ALA A 107 -24.66 -32.80 -20.70
C ALA A 107 -24.73 -31.60 -21.66
N SER A 108 -23.75 -30.72 -21.59
CA SER A 108 -23.60 -29.67 -22.60
C SER A 108 -23.37 -30.30 -23.97
N GLY A 109 -23.75 -29.56 -25.01
CA GLY A 109 -23.15 -29.78 -26.33
C GLY A 109 -21.62 -29.72 -26.23
N GLU A 110 -20.92 -30.52 -27.03
CA GLU A 110 -19.47 -30.49 -27.08
C GLU A 110 -19.00 -29.14 -27.67
N ALA A 111 -18.22 -28.40 -26.89
CA ALA A 111 -17.57 -27.19 -27.37
C ALA A 111 -16.15 -27.52 -27.81
N THR A 112 -15.69 -26.90 -28.88
CA THR A 112 -14.30 -27.06 -29.35
C THR A 112 -13.57 -25.74 -29.26
N PHE A 113 -12.29 -25.82 -28.95
CA PHE A 113 -11.37 -24.69 -29.05
C PHE A 113 -10.08 -25.14 -29.75
N ALA A 114 -9.46 -24.23 -30.48
CA ALA A 114 -8.22 -24.51 -31.18
C ALA A 114 -7.02 -24.19 -30.29
N VAL A 115 -6.18 -25.19 -30.03
CA VAL A 115 -4.81 -24.99 -29.55
C VAL A 115 -3.95 -24.71 -30.78
N SER A 116 -3.73 -23.43 -31.05
CA SER A 116 -2.90 -22.99 -32.17
C SER A 116 -1.43 -23.22 -31.85
N ARG A 117 -0.63 -23.50 -32.89
CA ARG A 117 0.83 -23.49 -32.75
C ARG A 117 1.25 -22.15 -32.13
N GLY A 118 2.07 -22.20 -31.10
CA GLY A 118 2.66 -21.00 -30.52
C GLY A 118 3.34 -20.17 -31.61
N VAL A 119 3.31 -18.84 -31.48
CA VAL A 119 4.11 -17.98 -32.35
C VAL A 119 5.56 -18.46 -32.24
N ARG A 120 6.20 -18.76 -33.37
CA ARG A 120 7.60 -19.18 -33.41
C ARG A 120 8.40 -18.10 -32.69
N ALA A 121 9.11 -18.46 -31.63
CA ALA A 121 10.04 -17.54 -31.01
C ALA A 121 10.96 -17.00 -32.12
N GLN A 122 11.08 -15.67 -32.24
CA GLN A 122 12.21 -15.12 -32.97
C GLN A 122 13.46 -15.70 -32.30
N LEU A 123 14.29 -16.39 -33.09
CA LEU A 123 15.54 -16.93 -32.58
C LEU A 123 16.36 -15.75 -32.02
N PRO A 124 16.80 -15.80 -30.76
CA PRO A 124 17.68 -14.77 -30.23
C PRO A 124 19.01 -14.80 -31.01
N GLU A 125 19.68 -13.63 -31.10
CA GLU A 125 21.00 -13.50 -31.72
C GLU A 125 22.08 -14.39 -31.06
N THR A 126 21.74 -15.04 -29.94
CA THR A 126 22.63 -15.91 -29.16
C THR A 126 22.01 -17.30 -28.98
N PRO A 127 22.74 -18.39 -29.35
CA PRO A 127 22.20 -19.75 -29.33
C PRO A 127 21.88 -20.27 -27.91
N SER A 128 20.83 -21.09 -27.79
CA SER A 128 20.38 -21.70 -26.53
C SER A 128 21.05 -23.06 -26.25
N ALA A 129 20.82 -23.62 -25.05
CA ALA A 129 21.42 -24.87 -24.58
C ALA A 129 21.23 -26.08 -25.52
N ASP A 130 20.17 -26.14 -26.32
CA ASP A 130 19.97 -27.17 -27.35
C ASP A 130 20.98 -27.06 -28.50
N VAL A 131 21.37 -25.83 -28.86
CA VAL A 131 22.42 -25.59 -29.87
C VAL A 131 23.79 -25.95 -29.30
N TYR A 132 24.04 -25.65 -28.03
CA TYR A 132 25.25 -26.13 -27.34
C TYR A 132 25.27 -27.66 -27.22
N GLY A 133 24.12 -28.30 -26.96
CA GLY A 133 23.97 -29.76 -26.97
C GLY A 133 24.20 -30.37 -28.35
N GLN A 134 23.70 -29.74 -29.42
CA GLN A 134 23.93 -30.17 -30.80
C GLN A 134 25.39 -29.98 -31.22
N ILE A 135 26.03 -28.86 -30.80
CA ILE A 135 27.46 -28.60 -31.01
C ILE A 135 28.30 -29.62 -30.26
N LEU A 136 28.00 -29.90 -28.99
CA LEU A 136 28.69 -30.91 -28.19
C LEU A 136 28.50 -32.32 -28.77
N SER A 137 27.31 -32.64 -29.28
CA SER A 137 27.04 -33.91 -29.98
C SER A 137 27.84 -34.04 -31.26
N ASN A 138 27.93 -32.97 -32.06
CA ASN A 138 28.74 -32.95 -33.29
C ASN A 138 30.26 -32.97 -33.00
N ILE A 139 30.72 -32.30 -31.94
CA ILE A 139 32.11 -32.37 -31.47
C ILE A 139 32.43 -33.77 -30.93
N ALA A 140 31.52 -34.41 -30.21
CA ALA A 140 31.67 -35.79 -29.76
C ALA A 140 31.69 -36.79 -30.92
N ALA A 141 30.87 -36.56 -31.96
CA ALA A 141 30.88 -37.35 -33.19
C ALA A 141 32.20 -37.17 -33.96
N LEU A 142 32.67 -35.93 -34.12
CA LEU A 142 33.97 -35.61 -34.72
C LEU A 142 35.14 -36.18 -33.91
N SER A 143 35.06 -36.13 -32.58
CA SER A 143 36.05 -36.75 -31.68
C SER A 143 36.03 -38.27 -31.80
N GLY A 144 34.86 -38.89 -32.00
CA GLY A 144 34.71 -40.31 -32.27
C GLY A 144 35.28 -40.71 -33.65
N GLU A 145 35.12 -39.87 -34.66
CA GLU A 145 35.71 -40.06 -36.00
C GLU A 145 37.24 -39.87 -35.99
N VAL A 146 37.76 -38.94 -35.18
CA VAL A 146 39.20 -38.74 -34.94
C VAL A 146 39.80 -39.89 -34.13
N ALA A 147 39.11 -40.38 -33.10
CA ALA A 147 39.52 -41.55 -32.32
C ALA A 147 39.40 -42.86 -33.11
N GLY A 148 38.49 -42.91 -34.10
CA GLY A 148 38.29 -44.02 -35.03
C GLY A 148 39.35 -44.13 -36.14
N GLY A 149 40.36 -43.26 -36.15
CA GLY A 149 41.51 -43.38 -37.06
C GLY A 149 41.20 -43.11 -38.53
N PHE A 150 40.11 -42.40 -38.85
CA PHE A 150 39.68 -42.12 -40.22
C PHE A 150 40.36 -40.90 -40.87
N TYR A 151 41.58 -40.57 -40.44
CA TYR A 151 42.55 -39.85 -41.25
C TYR A 151 43.77 -40.76 -41.42
N PRO A 152 44.18 -41.08 -42.65
CA PRO A 152 45.25 -42.04 -42.90
C PRO A 152 46.53 -41.51 -42.26
N SER A 153 46.91 -42.12 -41.15
CA SER A 153 48.16 -41.93 -40.46
C SER A 153 49.29 -42.37 -41.38
N ARG A 154 49.96 -41.41 -42.03
CA ARG A 154 51.42 -41.51 -42.09
C ARG A 154 51.86 -41.33 -40.65
N ALA A 155 52.36 -42.41 -40.04
CA ALA A 155 52.83 -42.40 -38.66
C ALA A 155 53.71 -41.16 -38.45
N LEU A 156 53.31 -40.33 -37.50
CA LEU A 156 54.02 -39.11 -37.19
C LEU A 156 55.24 -39.53 -36.36
N TYR A 157 56.38 -39.73 -37.01
CA TYR A 157 57.59 -40.20 -36.37
C TYR A 157 58.24 -39.09 -35.55
N ALA A 158 58.95 -39.48 -34.49
CA ALA A 158 59.88 -38.58 -33.84
C ALA A 158 60.92 -38.10 -34.87
N TRP A 159 61.30 -36.84 -34.79
CA TRP A 159 62.36 -36.30 -35.62
C TRP A 159 63.63 -37.14 -35.45
N SER A 160 64.30 -37.42 -36.56
CA SER A 160 65.54 -38.19 -36.60
C SER A 160 66.44 -37.64 -37.70
N ASP A 161 67.74 -37.59 -37.40
CA ASP A 161 68.80 -37.18 -38.32
C ASP A 161 69.05 -38.20 -39.44
N ALA A 162 68.46 -39.39 -39.35
CA ALA A 162 68.54 -40.44 -40.36
C ALA A 162 67.55 -40.24 -41.53
N TYR A 163 66.65 -39.25 -41.46
CA TYR A 163 65.63 -38.99 -42.48
C TYR A 163 65.74 -37.58 -43.06
N THR A 164 65.44 -37.47 -44.35
CA THR A 164 65.21 -36.19 -45.03
C THR A 164 63.71 -35.96 -45.16
N TYR A 165 63.26 -34.78 -44.74
CA TYR A 165 61.83 -34.45 -44.67
C TYR A 165 61.41 -33.62 -45.90
N GLY A 166 60.29 -34.00 -46.52
CA GLY A 166 59.71 -33.25 -47.63
C GLY A 166 59.14 -31.90 -47.18
N ALA A 167 58.87 -31.01 -48.15
CA ALA A 167 58.19 -29.76 -47.86
C ALA A 167 56.78 -30.03 -47.31
N ASN A 168 56.42 -29.34 -46.23
CA ASN A 168 55.20 -29.54 -45.44
C ASN A 168 55.08 -30.88 -44.70
N GLU A 169 56.13 -31.70 -44.66
CA GLU A 169 56.13 -32.90 -43.85
C GLU A 169 56.22 -32.55 -42.35
N LEU A 170 55.52 -33.31 -41.52
CA LEU A 170 55.44 -33.09 -40.08
C LEU A 170 56.41 -34.02 -39.34
N ALA A 171 57.10 -33.47 -38.36
CA ALA A 171 57.97 -34.22 -37.44
C ALA A 171 57.62 -33.88 -36.00
N PHE A 172 57.68 -34.86 -35.10
CA PHE A 172 57.50 -34.66 -33.67
C PHE A 172 58.84 -34.56 -32.96
N VAL A 173 59.09 -33.49 -32.21
CA VAL A 173 60.30 -33.36 -31.40
C VAL A 173 59.92 -33.51 -29.92
N PRO A 174 60.31 -34.59 -29.24
CA PRO A 174 60.07 -34.74 -27.81
C PRO A 174 60.95 -33.77 -27.01
N ASP A 175 60.42 -33.19 -25.92
CA ASP A 175 61.14 -32.27 -25.04
C ASP A 175 61.89 -32.96 -23.88
N GLY A 176 61.75 -34.29 -23.78
CA GLY A 176 62.40 -35.10 -22.74
C GLY A 176 61.58 -35.28 -21.46
N GLU A 177 60.49 -34.53 -21.27
CA GLU A 177 59.57 -34.67 -20.12
C GLU A 177 58.27 -35.41 -20.47
N GLY A 178 58.20 -35.96 -21.69
CA GLY A 178 57.05 -36.74 -22.19
C GLY A 178 56.05 -35.92 -22.99
N TYR A 179 56.26 -34.61 -23.11
CA TYR A 179 55.57 -33.75 -24.06
C TYR A 179 56.49 -33.47 -25.27
N GLY A 180 56.05 -32.64 -26.20
CA GLY A 180 56.87 -32.30 -27.35
C GLY A 180 56.22 -31.27 -28.25
N VAL A 181 56.84 -31.06 -29.40
CA VAL A 181 56.41 -30.04 -30.36
C VAL A 181 56.22 -30.70 -31.72
N LEU A 182 55.08 -30.40 -32.35
CA LEU A 182 54.82 -30.74 -33.74
C LEU A 182 55.43 -29.67 -34.63
N LEU A 183 56.36 -30.05 -35.48
CA LEU A 183 57.02 -29.15 -36.41
C LEU A 183 56.67 -29.50 -37.86
N ARG A 184 56.60 -28.48 -38.71
CA ARG A 184 56.46 -28.63 -40.16
C ARG A 184 57.75 -28.22 -40.84
N SER A 185 58.25 -29.05 -41.74
CA SER A 185 59.35 -28.68 -42.63
C SER A 185 58.89 -27.64 -43.65
N LYS A 186 59.61 -26.54 -43.78
CA LYS A 186 59.32 -25.44 -44.73
C LYS A 186 59.95 -25.66 -46.10
N VAL A 187 60.95 -26.54 -46.21
CA VAL A 187 61.71 -26.80 -47.43
C VAL A 187 61.61 -28.27 -47.83
N ALA A 188 61.83 -28.55 -49.11
CA ALA A 188 61.93 -29.93 -49.61
C ALA A 188 63.32 -30.50 -49.27
N ASP A 189 63.40 -31.82 -49.13
CA ASP A 189 64.63 -32.56 -48.81
C ASP A 189 65.38 -32.00 -47.57
N ASN A 190 64.62 -31.60 -46.55
CA ASN A 190 65.14 -31.00 -45.33
C ASN A 190 65.88 -32.03 -44.46
N ASP A 191 67.20 -31.89 -44.39
CA ASP A 191 68.12 -32.67 -43.56
C ASP A 191 68.60 -31.89 -42.31
N HIS A 192 68.08 -30.67 -42.09
CA HIS A 192 68.53 -29.81 -41.00
C HIS A 192 67.84 -30.18 -39.68
N ALA A 193 68.60 -30.20 -38.59
CA ALA A 193 68.04 -30.42 -37.25
C ALA A 193 67.04 -29.30 -36.87
N PRO A 194 65.93 -29.61 -36.20
CA PRO A 194 64.95 -28.61 -35.80
C PRO A 194 65.51 -27.49 -34.93
N TYR A 195 66.47 -27.81 -34.06
CA TYR A 195 67.08 -26.86 -33.14
C TYR A 195 68.59 -26.84 -33.32
N ALA A 196 69.18 -25.64 -33.28
CA ALA A 196 70.61 -25.40 -33.21
C ALA A 196 70.88 -24.45 -32.03
N ASP A 197 71.82 -24.79 -31.15
CA ASP A 197 72.14 -24.04 -29.93
C ASP A 197 70.91 -23.71 -29.04
N GLY A 198 69.90 -24.61 -29.06
CA GLY A 198 68.65 -24.46 -28.30
C GLY A 198 67.60 -23.53 -28.94
N ALA A 199 67.88 -22.94 -30.10
CA ALA A 199 66.94 -22.12 -30.85
C ALA A 199 66.36 -22.89 -32.05
N LEU A 200 65.06 -22.69 -32.33
CA LEU A 200 64.41 -23.29 -33.49
C LEU A 200 65.02 -22.70 -34.78
N GLN A 201 65.40 -23.56 -35.71
CA GLN A 201 65.87 -23.15 -37.02
C GLN A 201 64.68 -22.77 -37.92
N THR A 202 64.16 -21.54 -37.76
CA THR A 202 62.92 -21.04 -38.40
C THR A 202 62.96 -20.97 -39.93
N ASP A 203 64.14 -21.01 -40.52
CA ASP A 203 64.29 -21.05 -41.98
C ASP A 203 63.88 -22.42 -42.56
N TYR A 204 63.99 -23.47 -41.75
CA TYR A 204 63.74 -24.86 -42.14
C TYR A 204 62.51 -25.45 -41.47
N TRP A 205 62.16 -25.00 -40.26
CA TRP A 205 61.10 -25.57 -39.44
C TRP A 205 60.12 -24.52 -38.90
N GLU A 206 58.87 -24.93 -38.75
CA GLU A 206 57.80 -24.10 -38.19
C GLU A 206 57.05 -24.88 -37.10
N VAL A 207 56.80 -24.23 -35.96
CA VAL A 207 56.01 -24.82 -34.87
C VAL A 207 54.53 -24.80 -35.25
N MET A 208 53.94 -25.99 -35.33
CA MET A 208 52.51 -26.16 -35.60
C MET A 208 51.70 -26.30 -34.31
N LEU A 209 52.25 -27.01 -33.32
CA LEU A 209 51.59 -27.26 -32.05
C LEU A 209 52.63 -27.55 -30.96
N SER A 210 52.55 -26.86 -29.83
CA SER A 210 53.22 -27.27 -28.59
C SER A 210 52.19 -28.00 -27.71
N PHE A 211 52.48 -29.26 -27.37
CA PHE A 211 51.59 -30.05 -26.53
C PHE A 211 51.56 -29.56 -25.07
N GLU A 212 52.65 -28.97 -24.59
CA GLU A 212 52.72 -28.32 -23.27
C GLU A 212 51.82 -27.08 -23.19
N ALA A 213 51.89 -26.22 -24.21
CA ALA A 213 51.02 -25.03 -24.30
C ALA A 213 49.54 -25.43 -24.42
N ALA A 214 49.24 -26.47 -25.19
CA ALA A 214 47.88 -27.00 -25.33
C ALA A 214 47.36 -27.60 -24.01
N HIS A 215 48.21 -28.33 -23.26
CA HIS A 215 47.85 -28.88 -21.96
C HIS A 215 47.58 -27.79 -20.93
N SER A 216 48.48 -26.80 -20.83
CA SER A 216 48.32 -25.64 -19.94
C SER A 216 47.04 -24.85 -20.24
N ALA A 217 46.72 -24.66 -21.52
CA ALA A 217 45.47 -24.01 -21.92
C ALA A 217 44.23 -24.84 -21.54
N SER A 218 44.31 -26.17 -21.62
CA SER A 218 43.24 -27.08 -21.20
C SER A 218 43.00 -27.01 -19.69
N GLU A 219 44.04 -26.98 -18.87
CA GLU A 219 43.92 -26.85 -17.41
C GLU A 219 43.30 -25.51 -17.02
N GLN A 220 43.71 -24.42 -17.68
CA GLN A 220 43.09 -23.10 -17.47
C GLN A 220 41.61 -23.09 -17.86
N ALA A 221 41.24 -23.74 -18.97
CA ALA A 221 39.85 -23.86 -19.39
C ALA A 221 39.01 -24.66 -18.40
N GLN A 222 39.57 -25.74 -17.83
CA GLN A 222 38.91 -26.52 -16.79
C GLN A 222 38.68 -25.69 -15.51
N ALA A 223 39.69 -24.97 -15.04
CA ALA A 223 39.55 -24.09 -13.88
C ALA A 223 38.52 -22.97 -14.10
N PHE A 224 38.43 -22.44 -15.33
CA PHE A 224 37.41 -21.46 -15.69
C PHE A 224 36.00 -22.06 -15.66
N ALA A 225 35.83 -23.28 -16.17
CA ALA A 225 34.54 -23.99 -16.16
C ALA A 225 34.06 -24.28 -14.72
N GLU A 226 34.97 -24.68 -13.83
CA GLU A 226 34.66 -24.90 -12.41
C GLU A 226 34.22 -23.60 -11.71
N ASN A 227 34.92 -22.49 -11.96
CA ASN A 227 34.55 -21.18 -11.42
C ASN A 227 33.20 -20.67 -11.97
N ALA A 228 32.91 -20.92 -13.25
CA ALA A 228 31.61 -20.60 -13.84
C ALA A 228 30.49 -21.43 -13.20
N GLY A 229 30.73 -22.71 -12.92
CA GLY A 229 29.80 -23.60 -12.22
C GLY A 229 29.49 -23.11 -10.79
N ALA A 230 30.53 -22.75 -10.02
CA ALA A 230 30.36 -22.19 -8.68
C ALA A 230 29.58 -20.86 -8.69
N SER A 231 29.85 -20.00 -9.68
CA SER A 231 29.14 -18.72 -9.85
C SER A 231 27.65 -18.94 -10.19
N ALA A 232 27.34 -19.93 -11.03
CA ALA A 232 25.96 -20.29 -11.36
C ALA A 232 25.19 -20.84 -10.14
N GLN A 233 25.85 -21.65 -9.30
CA GLN A 233 25.25 -22.12 -8.04
C GLN A 233 25.00 -20.98 -7.05
N ALA A 234 25.93 -20.03 -6.92
CA ALA A 234 25.73 -18.84 -6.08
C ALA A 234 24.54 -18.00 -6.57
N ALA A 235 24.38 -17.85 -7.89
CA ALA A 235 23.25 -17.16 -8.49
C ALA A 235 21.91 -17.86 -8.21
N SER A 236 21.84 -19.19 -8.30
CA SER A 236 20.61 -19.94 -8.02
C SER A 236 20.19 -19.87 -6.55
N VAL A 237 21.16 -19.88 -5.62
CA VAL A 237 20.91 -19.67 -4.19
C VAL A 237 20.38 -18.25 -3.94
N SER A 238 20.94 -17.24 -4.61
CA SER A 238 20.46 -15.86 -4.51
C SER A 238 19.05 -15.70 -5.08
N GLU A 239 18.71 -16.39 -6.17
CA GLU A 239 17.36 -16.40 -6.74
C GLU A 239 16.35 -17.04 -5.78
N ALA A 240 16.69 -18.18 -5.18
CA ALA A 240 15.84 -18.84 -4.19
C ALA A 240 15.60 -17.96 -2.96
N ALA A 241 16.64 -17.25 -2.49
CA ALA A 241 16.51 -16.28 -1.40
C ALA A 241 15.59 -15.10 -1.76
N ALA A 242 15.69 -14.60 -3.00
CA ALA A 242 14.81 -13.53 -3.49
C ALA A 242 13.35 -13.98 -3.58
N GLN A 243 13.09 -15.21 -4.03
CA GLN A 243 11.76 -15.79 -4.06
C GLN A 243 11.16 -15.95 -2.65
N ALA A 244 11.95 -16.45 -1.70
CA ALA A 244 11.53 -16.57 -0.30
C ALA A 244 11.19 -15.20 0.32
N ALA A 245 11.99 -14.17 0.04
CA ALA A 245 11.72 -12.81 0.48
C ALA A 245 10.43 -12.24 -0.14
N ALA A 246 10.17 -12.52 -1.42
CA ALA A 246 8.94 -12.11 -2.09
C ALA A 246 7.70 -12.78 -1.47
N SER A 247 7.77 -14.07 -1.14
CA SER A 247 6.68 -14.78 -0.45
C SER A 247 6.40 -14.20 0.94
N ALA A 248 7.44 -13.89 1.72
CA ALA A 248 7.29 -13.25 3.03
C ALA A 248 6.62 -11.87 2.92
N ALA A 249 6.98 -11.08 1.89
CA ALA A 249 6.36 -9.79 1.65
C ALA A 249 4.86 -9.87 1.32
N GLU A 250 4.42 -10.91 0.60
CA GLU A 250 2.98 -11.12 0.34
C GLU A 250 2.23 -11.57 1.60
N GLU A 251 2.86 -12.33 2.50
CA GLU A 251 2.29 -12.70 3.80
C GLU A 251 2.13 -11.49 4.74
N ASP A 252 3.15 -10.62 4.78
CA ASP A 252 3.09 -9.35 5.53
C ASP A 252 1.98 -8.44 4.99
N LYS A 253 1.80 -8.39 3.67
CA LYS A 253 0.72 -7.63 3.02
C LYS A 253 -0.67 -8.19 3.37
N ALA A 254 -0.83 -9.51 3.42
CA ALA A 254 -2.06 -10.14 3.86
C ALA A 254 -2.37 -9.79 5.33
N THR A 255 -1.35 -9.82 6.19
CA THR A 255 -1.46 -9.44 7.60
C THR A 255 -1.84 -7.96 7.76
N ALA A 256 -1.22 -7.07 6.99
CA ALA A 256 -1.54 -5.65 7.00
C ALA A 256 -2.98 -5.37 6.54
N GLN A 257 -3.47 -6.13 5.55
CA GLN A 257 -4.86 -6.02 5.11
C GLN A 257 -5.84 -6.49 6.19
N ALA A 258 -5.53 -7.58 6.92
CA ALA A 258 -6.36 -8.03 8.04
C ALA A 258 -6.47 -6.96 9.15
N PHE A 259 -5.35 -6.31 9.52
CA PHE A 259 -5.39 -5.21 10.48
C PHE A 259 -6.21 -4.02 10.00
N LYS A 260 -6.17 -3.71 8.70
CA LYS A 260 -6.99 -2.64 8.11
C LYS A 260 -8.48 -2.96 8.21
N ASP A 261 -8.87 -4.20 7.93
CA ASP A 261 -10.27 -4.64 8.00
C ASP A 261 -10.78 -4.62 9.46
N GLU A 262 -9.94 -5.02 10.42
CA GLU A 262 -10.27 -4.93 11.86
C GLU A 262 -10.44 -3.47 12.31
N ALA A 263 -9.55 -2.57 11.89
CA ALA A 263 -9.65 -1.14 12.18
C ALA A 263 -10.94 -0.52 11.60
N GLN A 264 -11.35 -0.96 10.41
CA GLN A 264 -12.64 -0.56 9.82
C GLN A 264 -13.83 -1.07 10.66
N GLY A 265 -13.76 -2.29 11.18
CA GLY A 265 -14.76 -2.84 12.09
C GLY A 265 -14.91 -2.02 13.38
N PHE A 266 -13.79 -1.60 13.99
CA PHE A 266 -13.82 -0.70 15.15
C PHE A 266 -14.42 0.67 14.82
N SER A 267 -14.06 1.25 13.67
CA SER A 267 -14.64 2.53 13.22
C SER A 267 -16.15 2.44 13.03
N LEU A 268 -16.65 1.36 12.43
CA LEU A 268 -18.07 1.15 12.21
C LEU A 268 -18.83 0.99 13.53
N SER A 269 -18.24 0.25 14.48
CA SER A 269 -18.79 0.07 15.83
C SER A 269 -18.88 1.40 16.59
N ALA A 270 -17.87 2.27 16.46
CA ALA A 270 -17.88 3.61 17.05
C ALA A 270 -18.95 4.53 16.43
N GLN A 271 -19.19 4.42 15.12
CA GLN A 271 -20.26 5.16 14.44
C GLN A 271 -21.65 4.72 14.93
N CYS A 272 -21.88 3.41 15.08
CA CYS A 272 -23.13 2.90 15.64
C CYS A 272 -23.36 3.43 17.08
N ALA A 273 -22.32 3.38 17.92
CA ALA A 273 -22.43 3.90 19.29
C ALA A 273 -22.73 5.41 19.35
N ALA A 274 -22.16 6.20 18.42
CA ALA A 274 -22.46 7.62 18.32
C ALA A 274 -23.93 7.87 17.90
N GLN A 275 -24.45 7.06 16.98
CA GLN A 275 -25.83 7.18 16.52
C GLN A 275 -26.85 6.74 17.58
N ASP A 276 -26.53 5.71 18.37
CA ASP A 276 -27.32 5.31 19.53
C ASP A 276 -27.36 6.43 20.59
N ALA A 277 -26.23 7.08 20.84
CA ALA A 277 -26.16 8.22 21.76
C ALA A 277 -26.98 9.42 21.26
N GLU A 278 -26.97 9.70 19.95
CA GLU A 278 -27.79 10.76 19.35
C GLU A 278 -29.29 10.44 19.45
N THR A 279 -29.67 9.18 19.21
CA THR A 279 -31.05 8.69 19.36
C THR A 279 -31.52 8.84 20.82
N ALA A 280 -30.69 8.46 21.79
CA ALA A 280 -30.98 8.64 23.20
C ALA A 280 -31.14 10.12 23.58
N ARG A 281 -30.33 11.01 23.00
CA ARG A 281 -30.45 12.46 23.19
C ARG A 281 -31.79 12.98 22.66
N PHE A 282 -32.20 12.57 21.46
CA PHE A 282 -33.50 12.98 20.90
C PHE A 282 -34.67 12.49 21.75
N ALA A 283 -34.60 11.26 22.27
CA ALA A 283 -35.61 10.73 23.18
C ALA A 283 -35.70 11.55 24.48
N ALA A 284 -34.56 11.95 25.04
CA ALA A 284 -34.51 12.78 26.25
C ALA A 284 -35.14 14.18 26.04
N VAL A 285 -34.81 14.85 24.92
CA VAL A 285 -35.38 16.17 24.57
C VAL A 285 -36.90 16.08 24.37
N SER A 286 -37.39 15.01 23.73
CA SER A 286 -38.82 14.77 23.56
C SER A 286 -39.56 14.57 24.89
N ALA A 287 -38.94 13.83 25.82
CA ALA A 287 -39.48 13.62 27.16
C ALA A 287 -39.54 14.93 27.97
N GLU A 288 -38.51 15.78 27.86
CA GLU A 288 -38.48 17.09 28.51
C GLU A 288 -39.57 18.02 27.97
N ALA A 289 -39.74 18.12 26.65
CA ALA A 289 -40.81 18.91 26.03
C ALA A 289 -42.21 18.44 26.46
N SER A 290 -42.40 17.12 26.60
CA SER A 290 -43.67 16.55 27.09
C SER A 290 -43.92 16.94 28.54
N ALA A 291 -42.89 16.89 29.40
CA ALA A 291 -42.99 17.26 30.80
C ALA A 291 -43.30 18.76 30.99
N GLU A 292 -42.70 19.64 30.18
CA GLU A 292 -43.02 21.07 30.19
C GLU A 292 -44.49 21.35 29.81
N GLY A 293 -45.02 20.63 28.82
CA GLY A 293 -46.43 20.73 28.43
C GLY A 293 -47.38 20.40 29.58
N TYR A 294 -47.14 19.28 30.26
CA TYR A 294 -47.96 18.87 31.42
C TYR A 294 -47.85 19.84 32.60
N ALA A 295 -46.66 20.42 32.85
CA ALA A 295 -46.47 21.41 33.90
C ALA A 295 -47.26 22.71 33.63
N ALA A 296 -47.34 23.15 32.38
CA ALA A 296 -48.10 24.34 31.99
C ALA A 296 -49.61 24.16 32.20
N GLU A 297 -50.17 23.01 31.85
CA GLU A 297 -51.59 22.68 32.06
C GLU A 297 -51.94 22.62 33.56
N ALA A 298 -51.05 22.05 34.38
CA ALA A 298 -51.22 22.01 35.83
C ALA A 298 -51.23 23.42 36.43
N GLN A 299 -50.33 24.31 36.00
CA GLN A 299 -50.31 25.70 36.46
C GLN A 299 -51.59 26.47 36.08
N ALA A 300 -52.09 26.29 34.86
CA ALA A 300 -53.35 26.92 34.42
C ALA A 300 -54.54 26.48 35.30
N SER A 301 -54.60 25.19 35.63
CA SER A 301 -55.65 24.62 36.49
C SER A 301 -55.58 25.17 37.93
N VAL A 302 -54.38 25.32 38.49
CA VAL A 302 -54.17 25.91 39.82
C VAL A 302 -54.57 27.38 39.85
N GLN A 303 -54.25 28.16 38.82
CA GLN A 303 -54.63 29.58 38.74
C GLN A 303 -56.15 29.75 38.65
N LEU A 304 -56.83 28.88 37.90
CA LEU A 304 -58.29 28.87 37.81
C LEU A 304 -58.94 28.54 39.16
N ALA A 305 -58.42 27.55 39.89
CA ALA A 305 -58.90 27.19 41.23
C ALA A 305 -58.73 28.34 42.23
N LYS A 306 -57.60 29.04 42.22
CA LYS A 306 -57.37 30.23 43.05
C LYS A 306 -58.37 31.34 42.75
N ARG A 307 -58.65 31.60 41.48
CA ARG A 307 -59.62 32.62 41.05
C ARG A 307 -61.04 32.33 41.57
N TYR A 308 -61.45 31.06 41.56
CA TYR A 308 -62.75 30.66 42.13
C TYR A 308 -62.80 30.81 43.64
N ALA A 309 -61.72 30.48 44.36
CA ALA A 309 -61.64 30.68 45.80
C ALA A 309 -61.66 32.17 46.20
N GLU A 310 -60.97 33.03 45.46
CA GLU A 310 -60.93 34.48 45.70
C GLU A 310 -62.27 35.17 45.46
N LEU A 311 -63.09 34.66 44.53
CA LEU A 311 -64.42 35.18 44.25
C LEU A 311 -65.49 34.75 45.28
N GLY A 312 -65.15 33.91 46.25
CA GLY A 312 -66.08 33.46 47.30
C GLY A 312 -67.31 32.69 46.78
N ILE A 313 -67.27 32.23 45.54
CA ILE A 313 -68.35 31.46 44.92
C ILE A 313 -68.26 30.04 45.48
N GLN A 314 -69.17 29.68 46.38
CA GLN A 314 -69.44 28.28 46.73
C GLN A 314 -70.29 27.69 45.59
N PRO A 315 -69.72 26.92 44.64
CA PRO A 315 -70.51 26.32 43.59
C PRO A 315 -71.29 25.17 44.24
N ASN A 316 -72.63 25.20 44.19
CA ASN A 316 -73.57 24.19 44.69
C ASN A 316 -74.11 24.33 46.13
N THR A 317 -74.55 25.52 46.55
CA THR A 317 -75.53 25.59 47.66
C THR A 317 -76.89 25.98 47.11
N ASP A 318 -77.81 25.01 47.05
CA ASP A 318 -79.20 25.21 46.68
C ASP A 318 -79.97 25.74 47.90
N TYR A 319 -80.60 26.91 47.79
CA TYR A 319 -81.42 27.47 48.86
C TYR A 319 -82.89 27.24 48.53
N ALA A 320 -83.59 26.54 49.43
CA ALA A 320 -85.00 26.19 49.24
C ALA A 320 -85.97 27.31 49.69
N ASP A 321 -85.51 28.22 50.55
CA ASP A 321 -86.32 29.28 51.16
C ASP A 321 -85.47 30.54 51.33
N ALA A 322 -86.11 31.72 51.21
CA ALA A 322 -85.43 33.01 51.30
C ALA A 322 -84.79 33.25 52.68
N LYS A 323 -85.31 32.62 53.73
CA LYS A 323 -84.75 32.71 55.09
C LYS A 323 -83.39 32.02 55.23
N ASP A 324 -83.08 31.08 54.34
CA ASP A 324 -81.85 30.28 54.38
C ASP A 324 -80.71 30.97 53.61
N LEU A 325 -80.99 32.11 52.97
CA LEU A 325 -80.01 32.89 52.23
C LEU A 325 -79.00 33.59 53.17
N PRO A 326 -77.71 33.60 52.84
CA PRO A 326 -76.67 34.20 53.66
C PRO A 326 -76.71 35.73 53.59
N VAL A 327 -76.75 36.40 54.76
CA VAL A 327 -76.77 37.87 54.86
C VAL A 327 -75.53 38.47 54.16
N PRO A 328 -75.67 39.24 53.07
CA PRO A 328 -74.54 39.70 52.29
C PRO A 328 -73.75 40.77 53.04
N GLY A 329 -72.47 40.53 53.28
CA GLY A 329 -71.52 41.54 53.73
C GLY A 329 -71.26 42.58 52.63
N SER A 330 -72.05 43.65 52.60
CA SER A 330 -71.85 44.89 51.82
C SER A 330 -71.88 44.83 50.27
N THR A 331 -72.03 43.67 49.64
CA THR A 331 -72.19 43.55 48.18
C THR A 331 -73.63 43.23 47.78
N LYS A 332 -74.15 43.91 46.74
CA LYS A 332 -75.50 43.72 46.21
C LYS A 332 -75.56 42.44 45.37
N PHE A 333 -75.80 41.30 46.01
CA PHE A 333 -76.11 40.05 45.30
C PHE A 333 -77.60 39.94 45.02
N LEU A 334 -77.93 39.42 43.84
CA LEU A 334 -79.26 38.92 43.49
C LEU A 334 -79.26 37.41 43.74
N TYR A 335 -80.17 36.93 44.60
CA TYR A 335 -80.30 35.50 44.90
C TYR A 335 -81.49 34.92 44.16
N LEU A 336 -81.31 33.73 43.58
CA LEU A 336 -82.32 33.02 42.80
C LEU A 336 -82.75 31.78 43.56
N ILE A 337 -84.06 31.65 43.80
CA ILE A 337 -84.66 30.49 44.49
C ILE A 337 -85.64 29.80 43.54
N PRO A 338 -85.57 28.49 43.34
CA PRO A 338 -86.51 27.76 42.47
C PRO A 338 -87.97 28.06 42.85
N ASN A 339 -88.80 28.42 41.87
CA ASN A 339 -90.20 28.76 42.09
C ASN A 339 -91.07 27.49 42.13
N ALA A 340 -91.27 26.93 43.32
CA ALA A 340 -92.03 25.69 43.53
C ALA A 340 -93.56 25.86 43.48
N GLN A 341 -94.11 26.81 42.72
CA GLN A 341 -95.56 26.84 42.47
C GLN A 341 -95.96 25.69 41.54
N SER A 342 -96.88 24.84 42.00
CA SER A 342 -97.29 23.60 41.32
C SER A 342 -97.75 23.87 39.88
N GLY A 343 -96.85 23.67 38.92
CA GLY A 343 -97.11 23.86 37.49
C GLY A 343 -96.13 24.78 36.74
N ALA A 344 -95.17 25.43 37.41
CA ALA A 344 -94.09 26.14 36.71
C ALA A 344 -93.04 25.15 36.17
N ALA A 345 -92.51 25.40 34.97
CA ALA A 345 -91.42 24.62 34.37
C ALA A 345 -90.18 24.60 35.29
N GLU A 346 -89.36 23.54 35.25
CA GLU A 346 -88.20 23.28 36.16
C GLU A 346 -87.13 24.41 36.23
N ASP A 347 -87.30 25.44 35.41
CA ASP A 347 -86.35 26.49 35.08
C ASP A 347 -86.85 27.90 35.44
N SER A 348 -87.84 28.02 36.35
CA SER A 348 -88.32 29.29 36.86
C SER A 348 -87.78 29.58 38.27
N TYR A 349 -87.18 30.75 38.46
CA TYR A 349 -86.55 31.17 39.70
C TYR A 349 -87.12 32.50 40.19
N ASN A 350 -87.43 32.58 41.48
CA ASN A 350 -87.78 33.79 42.18
C ASN A 350 -86.51 34.56 42.55
N GLU A 351 -86.47 35.83 42.22
CA GLU A 351 -85.36 36.73 42.47
C GLU A 351 -85.56 37.47 43.79
N TYR A 352 -84.56 37.44 44.65
CA TYR A 352 -84.55 38.10 45.94
C TYR A 352 -83.35 39.03 46.08
N ILE A 353 -83.58 40.21 46.63
CA ILE A 353 -82.52 41.15 47.00
C ILE A 353 -82.54 41.38 48.51
N TRP A 354 -81.35 41.40 49.13
CA TRP A 354 -81.23 41.81 50.52
C TRP A 354 -81.45 43.31 50.63
N VAL A 355 -82.37 43.75 51.49
CA VAL A 355 -82.64 45.17 51.75
C VAL A 355 -82.09 45.52 53.14
N PRO A 356 -80.91 46.19 53.23
CA PRO A 356 -80.22 46.41 54.50
C PRO A 356 -81.05 47.19 55.51
N SER A 357 -81.86 48.16 55.05
CA SER A 357 -82.73 48.97 55.92
C SER A 357 -83.86 48.18 56.57
N LYS A 358 -84.23 47.03 55.99
CA LYS A 358 -85.28 46.15 56.51
C LYS A 358 -84.71 44.92 57.21
N SER A 359 -83.40 44.68 57.12
CA SER A 359 -82.74 43.45 57.57
C SER A 359 -83.47 42.19 57.10
N ALA A 360 -83.97 42.22 55.86
CA ALA A 360 -84.77 41.16 55.26
C ALA A 360 -84.55 41.11 53.74
N TYR A 361 -84.81 39.95 53.14
CA TYR A 361 -84.88 39.77 51.69
C TYR A 361 -86.23 40.24 51.16
N GLU A 362 -86.22 40.95 50.03
CA GLU A 362 -87.43 41.29 49.28
C GLU A 362 -87.44 40.57 47.95
N PHE A 363 -88.59 39.97 47.63
CA PHE A 363 -88.86 39.41 46.32
C PHE A 363 -89.02 40.56 45.31
N ILE A 364 -88.32 40.48 44.18
CA ILE A 364 -88.34 41.55 43.17
C ILE A 364 -88.88 41.11 41.81
N GLY A 365 -89.04 39.80 41.60
CA GLY A 365 -89.60 39.26 40.36
C GLY A 365 -89.27 37.78 40.20
N SER A 366 -89.79 37.16 39.15
CA SER A 366 -89.40 35.81 38.75
C SER A 366 -88.77 35.87 37.36
N THR A 367 -87.69 35.14 37.16
CA THR A 367 -87.05 34.97 35.86
C THR A 367 -87.11 33.52 35.42
N ARG A 368 -86.98 33.32 34.11
CA ARG A 368 -86.86 31.98 33.52
C ARG A 368 -85.45 31.86 32.97
N ILE A 369 -84.73 30.84 33.42
CA ILE A 369 -83.37 30.55 32.98
C ILE A 369 -83.44 29.21 32.29
N ASP A 370 -83.24 29.19 30.98
CA ASP A 370 -83.15 27.94 30.23
C ASP A 370 -81.88 27.20 30.66
N LEU A 371 -82.04 26.11 31.41
CA LEU A 371 -80.96 25.27 31.89
C LEU A 371 -80.93 23.92 31.17
N SER A 372 -81.66 23.78 30.06
CA SER A 372 -81.79 22.51 29.34
C SER A 372 -80.47 21.94 28.80
N ASP A 373 -79.46 22.80 28.59
CA ASP A 373 -78.09 22.41 28.19
C ASP A 373 -77.14 22.13 29.38
N TYR A 374 -77.62 22.22 30.63
CA TYR A 374 -76.82 22.04 31.84
C TYR A 374 -77.21 20.80 32.66
N ALA A 375 -76.22 20.24 33.36
CA ALA A 375 -76.33 19.08 34.23
C ALA A 375 -77.27 19.29 35.44
N HIS A 376 -78.29 18.45 35.63
CA HIS A 376 -79.06 18.43 36.89
C HIS A 376 -78.47 17.45 37.91
N LYS A 377 -78.57 17.82 39.19
CA LYS A 377 -77.98 17.10 40.35
C LYS A 377 -78.46 15.65 40.51
N SER A 378 -79.57 15.28 39.89
CA SER A 378 -80.20 13.95 40.01
C SER A 378 -80.64 13.35 38.67
N GLY A 379 -80.03 13.76 37.55
CA GLY A 379 -80.27 13.16 36.24
C GLY A 379 -79.24 12.08 35.87
N SER A 380 -79.66 11.11 35.05
CA SER A 380 -78.76 10.15 34.40
C SER A 380 -78.52 10.60 32.97
N TYR A 381 -77.28 10.97 32.66
CA TYR A 381 -76.90 11.57 31.37
C TYR A 381 -75.95 10.61 30.65
N PRO A 382 -76.30 10.10 29.45
CA PRO A 382 -75.50 9.10 28.76
C PRO A 382 -74.06 9.53 28.45
N ASP A 383 -73.82 10.84 28.30
CA ASP A 383 -72.53 11.39 27.87
C ASP A 383 -71.92 12.41 28.85
N MET A 384 -72.37 12.43 30.12
CA MET A 384 -71.91 13.43 31.10
C MET A 384 -71.22 12.76 32.29
N THR A 385 -69.89 12.82 32.29
CA THR A 385 -69.04 12.34 33.39
C THR A 385 -69.00 13.43 34.48
N VAL A 386 -69.89 13.35 35.47
CA VAL A 386 -69.93 14.31 36.58
C VAL A 386 -69.04 13.82 37.74
N GLY A 387 -67.81 14.35 37.80
CA GLY A 387 -67.11 14.80 39.01
C GLY A 387 -67.00 13.93 40.28
N GLY A 388 -67.21 12.60 40.23
CA GLY A 388 -67.18 11.73 41.43
C GLY A 388 -65.94 10.87 41.65
N ALA A 389 -65.04 10.75 40.65
CA ALA A 389 -63.82 9.95 40.76
C ALA A 389 -62.55 10.78 40.49
N GLU A 390 -62.66 11.84 39.70
CA GLU A 390 -61.53 12.69 39.35
C GLU A 390 -61.00 13.52 40.52
N THR A 391 -61.79 13.90 41.53
CA THR A 391 -61.22 14.65 42.67
C THR A 391 -60.45 13.76 43.63
N ALA A 392 -60.82 12.48 43.76
CA ALA A 392 -60.04 11.48 44.51
C ALA A 392 -58.80 11.06 43.72
N VAL A 393 -58.92 10.90 42.39
CA VAL A 393 -57.79 10.65 41.49
C VAL A 393 -56.90 11.89 41.38
N ASN A 394 -57.42 13.12 41.44
CA ASN A 394 -56.64 14.36 41.40
C ASN A 394 -56.03 14.71 42.75
N ALA A 395 -56.65 14.34 43.88
CA ALA A 395 -56.00 14.39 45.18
C ALA A 395 -54.91 13.31 45.28
N GLN A 396 -55.16 12.10 44.78
CA GLN A 396 -54.14 11.05 44.69
C GLN A 396 -53.05 11.42 43.67
N ASN A 397 -53.38 12.10 42.57
CA ASN A 397 -52.43 12.60 41.58
C ASN A 397 -51.70 13.85 42.05
N ALA A 398 -52.28 14.68 42.92
CA ALA A 398 -51.60 15.79 43.57
C ALA A 398 -50.65 15.29 44.65
N VAL A 399 -51.05 14.27 45.43
CA VAL A 399 -50.16 13.55 46.35
C VAL A 399 -49.11 12.76 45.58
N ASN A 400 -49.44 12.15 44.44
CA ASN A 400 -48.48 11.46 43.58
C ASN A 400 -47.58 12.45 42.82
N ALA A 401 -48.04 13.66 42.51
CA ALA A 401 -47.24 14.73 41.91
C ALA A 401 -46.36 15.42 42.95
N GLU A 402 -46.83 15.59 44.19
CA GLU A 402 -46.01 16.03 45.31
C GLU A 402 -45.00 14.94 45.69
N ASN A 403 -45.38 13.66 45.65
CA ASN A 403 -44.46 12.52 45.81
C ASN A 403 -43.54 12.35 44.61
N ALA A 404 -43.96 12.66 43.38
CA ALA A 404 -43.12 12.65 42.19
C ALA A 404 -42.20 13.87 42.15
N GLN A 405 -42.63 15.03 42.66
CA GLN A 405 -41.79 16.22 42.85
C GLN A 405 -40.82 15.98 44.00
N ASN A 406 -41.23 15.31 45.08
CA ASN A 406 -40.38 14.88 46.18
C ASN A 406 -39.46 13.73 45.76
N ALA A 407 -39.84 12.86 44.81
CA ALA A 407 -38.99 11.83 44.20
C ALA A 407 -38.09 12.40 43.08
N LEU A 408 -38.51 13.47 42.42
CA LEU A 408 -37.69 14.28 41.52
C LEU A 408 -36.70 15.09 42.32
N THR A 409 -37.07 15.62 43.50
CA THR A 409 -36.22 16.40 44.42
C THR A 409 -35.32 15.47 45.23
N ALA A 410 -35.78 14.30 45.65
CA ALA A 410 -34.96 13.22 46.18
C ALA A 410 -34.09 12.62 45.09
N GLY A 411 -34.59 12.54 43.86
CA GLY A 411 -33.85 12.20 42.64
C GLY A 411 -32.93 13.32 42.16
N THR A 412 -33.13 14.59 42.55
CA THR A 412 -32.21 15.70 42.28
C THR A 412 -31.19 15.78 43.39
N ALA A 413 -31.54 15.41 44.63
CA ALA A 413 -30.62 15.20 45.74
C ALA A 413 -29.79 13.91 45.54
N GLU A 414 -30.36 12.87 44.92
CA GLU A 414 -29.68 11.65 44.46
C GLU A 414 -28.99 11.88 43.11
N LYS A 415 -29.41 12.83 42.26
CA LYS A 415 -28.62 13.31 41.10
C LYS A 415 -27.53 14.30 41.51
N LEU A 416 -27.68 15.01 42.62
CA LEU A 416 -26.60 15.70 43.33
C LEU A 416 -25.69 14.68 44.04
N ALA A 417 -26.24 13.51 44.42
CA ALA A 417 -25.46 12.37 44.90
C ALA A 417 -24.82 11.57 43.75
N ASN A 418 -25.38 11.61 42.53
CA ASN A 418 -24.67 11.33 41.28
C ASN A 418 -23.84 12.56 40.89
N ALA A 419 -23.02 13.00 41.83
CA ALA A 419 -21.69 13.41 41.48
C ALA A 419 -21.19 12.49 40.36
N LEU A 420 -20.96 13.04 39.16
CA LEU A 420 -20.13 12.35 38.19
C LEU A 420 -18.73 12.33 38.78
N THR A 421 -18.48 11.27 39.54
CA THR A 421 -17.21 11.04 40.21
C THR A 421 -16.31 10.31 39.23
N PHE A 422 -15.27 10.99 38.79
CA PHE A 422 -14.20 10.38 38.03
C PHE A 422 -12.95 10.40 38.91
N GLY A 423 -12.59 9.24 39.48
CA GLY A 423 -11.57 9.16 40.53
C GLY A 423 -12.04 9.85 41.81
N GLU A 424 -11.20 10.71 42.39
CA GLU A 424 -11.48 11.41 43.67
C GLU A 424 -12.26 12.72 43.52
N LYS A 425 -12.57 13.18 42.29
CA LYS A 425 -13.27 14.45 42.06
C LYS A 425 -14.74 14.26 41.73
N SER A 426 -15.57 15.09 42.36
CA SER A 426 -17.02 15.12 42.22
C SER A 426 -17.46 16.44 41.56
N PHE A 427 -18.14 16.34 40.42
CA PHE A 427 -18.68 17.50 39.71
C PHE A 427 -20.18 17.62 39.95
N ASN A 428 -20.59 18.68 40.66
CA ASN A 428 -21.97 18.90 41.11
C ASN A 428 -22.62 20.17 40.52
N GLY A 429 -22.08 20.68 39.40
CA GLY A 429 -22.68 21.76 38.62
C GLY A 429 -22.72 23.16 39.28
N SER A 430 -22.10 23.33 40.46
CA SER A 430 -22.20 24.58 41.24
C SER A 430 -21.21 25.69 40.86
N SER A 431 -20.25 25.43 39.96
CA SER A 431 -19.30 26.43 39.42
C SER A 431 -18.56 25.92 38.16
N ALA A 432 -17.98 26.82 37.36
CA ALA A 432 -17.13 26.46 36.22
C ALA A 432 -15.85 25.78 36.73
N GLN A 433 -15.73 24.47 36.50
CA GLN A 433 -14.59 23.66 36.91
C GLN A 433 -13.78 23.27 35.67
N THR A 434 -12.45 23.37 35.75
CA THR A 434 -11.56 22.93 34.66
C THR A 434 -11.37 21.42 34.75
N VAL A 435 -11.91 20.69 33.77
CA VAL A 435 -11.75 19.24 33.63
C VAL A 435 -10.40 18.93 32.99
N THR A 436 -9.57 18.16 33.69
CA THR A 436 -8.27 17.68 33.17
C THR A 436 -8.39 16.26 32.63
N LYS A 437 -7.46 15.81 31.76
CA LYS A 437 -7.49 14.43 31.19
C LYS A 437 -7.54 13.34 32.27
N SER A 438 -6.89 13.59 33.41
CA SER A 438 -6.89 12.72 34.59
C SER A 438 -8.29 12.54 35.17
N ASP A 439 -9.10 13.61 35.15
CA ASP A 439 -10.47 13.63 35.66
C ASP A 439 -11.45 12.87 34.75
N LEU A 440 -11.00 12.24 33.66
CA LEU A 440 -11.85 11.41 32.79
C LEU A 440 -11.31 9.98 32.64
N GLY A 441 -10.32 9.58 33.46
CA GLY A 441 -9.64 8.28 33.31
C GLY A 441 -8.73 8.22 32.08
N LEU A 442 -8.50 9.35 31.40
CA LEU A 442 -7.65 9.51 30.23
C LEU A 442 -6.28 10.10 30.60
N GLY A 443 -5.87 10.00 31.88
CA GLY A 443 -4.61 10.56 32.37
C GLY A 443 -3.36 10.00 31.67
N ASN A 444 -3.48 8.81 31.05
CA ASN A 444 -2.42 8.18 30.25
C ASN A 444 -2.52 8.49 28.75
N VAL A 445 -3.58 9.19 28.32
CA VAL A 445 -3.81 9.53 26.91
C VAL A 445 -3.23 10.92 26.63
N GLU A 446 -2.02 10.96 26.09
CA GLU A 446 -1.41 12.21 25.67
C GLU A 446 -1.76 12.56 24.22
N ASN A 447 -2.11 13.83 23.98
CA ASN A 447 -2.39 14.33 22.63
C ASN A 447 -1.07 14.84 22.06
N THR A 448 -0.15 13.90 21.91
CA THR A 448 1.21 14.17 21.52
C THR A 448 1.25 14.29 19.99
N SER A 449 1.89 15.34 19.48
CA SER A 449 2.10 15.52 18.04
C SER A 449 2.78 14.27 17.46
N ASP A 450 2.56 13.95 16.19
CA ASP A 450 3.16 12.75 15.59
C ASP A 450 4.69 12.69 15.75
N ALA A 451 5.35 13.85 15.84
CA ALA A 451 6.80 13.96 16.08
C ALA A 451 7.21 13.62 17.53
N ASP A 452 6.32 13.84 18.49
CA ASP A 452 6.59 13.67 19.92
C ASP A 452 6.03 12.35 20.48
N LYS A 453 5.26 11.59 19.67
CA LYS A 453 4.62 10.34 20.11
C LYS A 453 5.68 9.32 20.56
N PRO A 454 5.59 8.79 21.80
CA PRO A 454 6.52 7.78 22.24
C PRO A 454 6.35 6.52 21.40
N VAL A 455 7.44 5.98 20.88
CA VAL A 455 7.43 4.65 20.28
C VAL A 455 7.19 3.61 21.37
N SER A 456 6.47 2.52 21.06
CA SER A 456 6.13 1.51 22.06
C SER A 456 7.38 0.90 22.70
N ALA A 457 7.29 0.41 23.94
CA ALA A 457 8.44 -0.21 24.62
C ALA A 457 9.03 -1.38 23.81
N ALA A 458 8.21 -2.11 23.06
CA ALA A 458 8.65 -3.16 22.14
C ALA A 458 9.43 -2.60 20.93
N VAL A 459 8.96 -1.50 20.34
CA VAL A 459 9.65 -0.82 19.23
C VAL A 459 10.94 -0.13 19.71
N GLN A 460 10.92 0.50 20.89
CA GLN A 460 12.11 1.05 21.53
C GLN A 460 13.12 -0.04 21.89
N ALA A 461 12.68 -1.21 22.37
CA ALA A 461 13.53 -2.36 22.64
C ALA A 461 14.13 -2.94 21.35
N ALA A 462 13.34 -3.03 20.28
CA ALA A 462 13.81 -3.47 18.96
C ALA A 462 14.81 -2.46 18.35
N LEU A 463 14.56 -1.15 18.49
CA LEU A 463 15.49 -0.09 18.09
C LEU A 463 16.77 -0.08 18.94
N GLY A 464 16.66 -0.33 20.25
CA GLY A 464 17.81 -0.47 21.15
C GLY A 464 18.67 -1.71 20.88
N GLN A 465 18.10 -2.73 20.23
CA GLN A 465 18.85 -3.89 19.71
C GLN A 465 19.52 -3.61 18.37
N LYS A 466 19.12 -2.55 17.65
CA LYS A 466 19.84 -2.11 16.45
C LYS A 466 21.07 -1.31 16.87
N ALA A 467 22.23 -1.65 16.30
CA ALA A 467 23.47 -0.92 16.56
C ALA A 467 23.33 0.53 16.04
N ASN A 468 23.53 1.51 16.92
CA ASN A 468 23.46 2.92 16.53
C ASN A 468 24.72 3.31 15.74
N VAL A 469 24.55 4.03 14.62
CA VAL A 469 25.63 4.31 13.64
C VAL A 469 26.74 5.21 14.22
N SER A 470 26.50 5.87 15.37
CA SER A 470 27.46 6.74 16.04
C SER A 470 28.20 6.12 17.25
N GLY A 471 28.06 4.82 17.51
CA GLY A 471 28.96 4.10 18.42
C GLY A 471 28.85 4.42 19.92
N ASN A 472 27.80 5.11 20.39
CA ASN A 472 27.56 5.29 21.83
C ASN A 472 26.32 4.51 22.27
N TYR A 473 26.49 3.58 23.23
CA TYR A 473 25.45 2.67 23.73
C TYR A 473 25.03 3.05 25.17
N PRO A 474 24.02 3.92 25.37
CA PRO A 474 23.53 4.25 26.70
C PRO A 474 22.52 3.17 27.11
N GLY A 475 22.99 2.19 27.87
CA GLY A 475 22.22 1.01 28.28
C GLY A 475 23.06 -0.21 28.61
N LEU A 476 24.35 -0.19 28.24
CA LEU A 476 25.33 -1.19 28.69
C LEU A 476 25.75 -0.91 30.15
N SER A 477 24.81 -0.94 31.10
CA SER A 477 25.15 -0.99 32.52
C SER A 477 25.54 -2.42 32.87
N VAL A 478 26.84 -2.72 32.89
CA VAL A 478 27.59 -3.78 33.64
C VAL A 478 27.06 -5.25 33.63
N GLY A 479 25.87 -5.55 33.12
CA GLY A 479 25.26 -6.88 33.11
C GLY A 479 25.48 -7.67 31.82
N SER A 480 25.98 -7.03 30.76
CA SER A 480 26.40 -7.72 29.53
C SER A 480 27.73 -8.46 29.70
N ALA A 481 28.48 -8.18 30.77
CA ALA A 481 29.69 -8.92 31.13
C ALA A 481 29.37 -10.33 31.65
N THR A 482 28.18 -10.58 32.21
CA THR A 482 27.85 -11.88 32.82
C THR A 482 27.73 -13.02 31.81
N LYS A 483 27.46 -12.73 30.53
CA LYS A 483 27.43 -13.76 29.47
C LYS A 483 28.81 -14.05 28.86
N ALA A 484 29.78 -13.16 29.01
CA ALA A 484 31.16 -13.46 28.61
C ALA A 484 31.82 -14.45 29.59
N ASP A 485 31.31 -14.51 30.82
CA ASP A 485 31.74 -15.43 31.87
C ASP A 485 30.89 -16.71 31.91
N GLN A 486 30.05 -17.01 30.90
CA GLN A 486 29.22 -18.22 30.87
C GLN A 486 29.33 -18.96 29.53
N ASP A 487 29.36 -20.30 29.55
CA ASP A 487 29.46 -21.13 28.34
C ASP A 487 28.10 -21.23 27.59
N GLY A 488 28.11 -21.88 26.43
CA GLY A 488 26.94 -21.98 25.53
C GLY A 488 25.73 -22.72 26.10
N ASN A 489 25.84 -23.27 27.31
CA ASN A 489 24.79 -23.93 28.09
C ASN A 489 24.39 -23.15 29.35
N GLY A 490 24.99 -21.97 29.58
CA GLY A 490 24.62 -21.04 30.65
C GLY A 490 25.35 -21.22 31.99
N GLU A 491 26.41 -22.03 32.05
CA GLU A 491 27.22 -22.25 33.26
C GLU A 491 28.40 -21.28 33.32
N ASN A 492 28.82 -20.85 34.53
CA ASN A 492 29.90 -19.86 34.67
C ASN A 492 31.29 -20.43 34.31
N ILE A 493 31.94 -19.89 33.27
CA ILE A 493 33.28 -20.20 32.74
C ILE A 493 34.34 -20.19 33.85
N ALA A 494 34.27 -19.26 34.81
CA ALA A 494 35.20 -19.22 35.93
C ALA A 494 35.04 -20.43 36.88
N SER A 495 33.82 -20.97 37.02
CA SER A 495 33.56 -22.14 37.87
C SER A 495 33.93 -23.47 37.20
N VAL A 496 33.98 -23.50 35.86
CA VAL A 496 34.37 -24.68 35.06
C VAL A 496 35.90 -24.76 34.90
N TYR A 497 36.59 -23.63 34.72
CA TYR A 497 38.06 -23.61 34.53
C TYR A 497 38.87 -23.40 35.83
N ALA A 498 38.23 -23.04 36.95
CA ALA A 498 38.90 -22.95 38.25
C ALA A 498 38.68 -24.17 39.16
N ARG A 499 38.59 -25.39 38.60
CA ARG A 499 38.80 -26.60 39.42
C ARG A 499 40.30 -26.78 39.69
N GLN A 500 40.69 -26.19 40.83
CA GLN A 500 41.82 -26.53 41.70
C GLN A 500 43.22 -26.63 41.07
N ASN A 501 44.10 -25.72 41.52
CA ASN A 501 45.55 -25.88 41.51
C ASN A 501 45.95 -27.31 41.93
N GLY A 502 46.57 -28.04 41.01
CA GLY A 502 47.23 -29.32 41.26
C GLY A 502 48.36 -29.52 40.26
N THR A 503 49.51 -29.98 40.74
CA THR A 503 50.62 -30.36 39.88
C THR A 503 50.27 -31.69 39.19
N TYR A 504 49.97 -31.62 37.89
CA TYR A 504 49.88 -32.82 37.05
C TYR A 504 51.22 -33.02 36.37
N GLY A 505 51.89 -34.13 36.73
CA GLY A 505 53.27 -34.44 36.33
C GLY A 505 53.41 -34.64 34.83
N SER A 506 53.56 -33.55 34.08
CA SER A 506 54.17 -33.41 32.74
C SER A 506 53.66 -32.19 31.96
N MET A 507 52.72 -31.39 32.49
CA MET A 507 52.17 -30.24 31.75
C MET A 507 52.66 -28.90 32.29
N SER A 508 53.51 -28.24 31.51
CA SER A 508 53.74 -26.80 31.60
C SER A 508 52.54 -26.08 30.99
N VAL A 509 51.61 -25.59 31.81
CA VAL A 509 50.56 -24.67 31.35
C VAL A 509 51.13 -23.27 31.24
N GLY A 510 51.45 -22.89 30.01
CA GLY A 510 51.99 -21.58 29.71
C GLY A 510 52.59 -21.46 28.32
N ASN A 511 51.98 -22.05 27.28
CA ASN A 511 52.20 -21.57 25.91
C ASN A 511 51.19 -22.16 24.92
N ALA A 512 50.68 -21.31 24.03
CA ALA A 512 50.17 -21.64 22.70
C ALA A 512 48.82 -22.41 22.53
N THR A 513 47.71 -21.92 23.10
CA THR A 513 46.37 -22.29 22.56
C THR A 513 45.38 -21.12 22.48
N ASN A 514 45.72 -19.94 23.00
CA ASN A 514 44.88 -18.74 22.86
C ASN A 514 45.11 -18.01 21.52
N ALA A 515 46.16 -18.35 20.76
CA ALA A 515 46.39 -17.78 19.43
C ALA A 515 45.46 -18.42 18.37
N GLU A 516 45.25 -19.74 18.41
CA GLU A 516 44.35 -20.44 17.45
C GLU A 516 42.89 -20.00 17.60
N ASN A 517 42.42 -19.78 18.83
CA ASN A 517 41.05 -19.32 19.07
C ASN A 517 40.85 -17.84 18.69
N ALA A 518 41.89 -17.01 18.81
CA ALA A 518 41.87 -15.62 18.31
C ALA A 518 41.86 -15.55 16.78
N VAL A 519 42.57 -16.47 16.11
CA VAL A 519 42.59 -16.61 14.64
C VAL A 519 41.23 -17.10 14.13
N LYS A 520 40.60 -18.08 14.80
CA LYS A 520 39.24 -18.54 14.49
C LYS A 520 38.16 -17.48 14.71
N ALA A 521 38.31 -16.56 15.66
CA ALA A 521 37.36 -15.44 15.82
C ALA A 521 37.44 -14.42 14.67
N ALA A 522 38.57 -14.39 13.95
CA ALA A 522 38.77 -13.59 12.75
C ALA A 522 38.49 -14.39 11.47
N GLN A 523 38.03 -15.64 11.57
CA GLN A 523 37.74 -16.52 10.45
C GLN A 523 36.29 -17.06 10.52
N ASP A 524 35.61 -17.27 9.39
CA ASP A 524 34.25 -17.83 9.40
C ASP A 524 34.30 -19.35 9.61
N GLY A 525 33.13 -19.99 9.66
CA GLY A 525 33.00 -21.40 10.06
C GLY A 525 33.71 -22.41 9.16
N ASN A 526 34.27 -21.98 8.03
CA ASN A 526 35.10 -22.75 7.09
C ASN A 526 36.62 -22.49 7.27
N GLY A 527 37.03 -21.55 8.12
CA GLY A 527 38.44 -21.15 8.32
C GLY A 527 38.94 -20.01 7.43
N ASP A 528 38.10 -19.37 6.61
CA ASP A 528 38.49 -18.22 5.80
C ASP A 528 38.50 -16.93 6.62
N ASN A 529 39.40 -15.99 6.34
CA ASN A 529 39.49 -14.77 7.14
C ASN A 529 38.26 -13.87 6.92
N ILE A 530 37.47 -13.61 7.97
CA ILE A 530 36.28 -12.75 7.95
C ILE A 530 36.60 -11.36 7.38
N ALA A 531 37.77 -10.81 7.65
CA ALA A 531 38.17 -9.51 7.10
C ALA A 531 38.53 -9.57 5.59
N ALA A 532 38.84 -10.76 5.07
CA ALA A 532 39.11 -11.01 3.65
C ALA A 532 37.85 -11.45 2.89
N VAL A 533 36.92 -12.15 3.54
CA VAL A 533 35.67 -12.69 2.96
C VAL A 533 34.51 -11.70 3.07
N TYR A 534 34.37 -11.00 4.19
CA TYR A 534 33.37 -9.95 4.38
C TYR A 534 34.02 -8.58 4.21
N LEU A 535 33.92 -8.02 3.00
CA LEU A 535 34.32 -6.65 2.73
C LEU A 535 33.60 -5.71 3.72
N LYS A 536 34.36 -5.10 4.64
CA LYS A 536 33.84 -4.02 5.48
C LYS A 536 33.18 -2.97 4.58
N ALA A 537 32.07 -2.37 5.02
CA ALA A 537 31.35 -1.36 4.22
C ALA A 537 32.26 -0.25 3.65
N ALA A 538 33.28 0.18 4.42
CA ALA A 538 34.31 1.11 3.94
C ALA A 538 35.18 0.54 2.80
N ALA A 539 35.58 -0.73 2.90
CA ALA A 539 36.35 -1.40 1.85
C ALA A 539 35.51 -1.66 0.59
N LEU A 540 34.22 -1.95 0.74
CA LEU A 540 33.29 -2.07 -0.39
C LEU A 540 33.05 -0.71 -1.05
N LEU A 541 32.89 0.36 -0.27
CA LEU A 541 32.79 1.72 -0.77
C LEU A 541 34.04 2.11 -1.58
N ASP A 542 35.24 1.81 -1.08
CA ASP A 542 36.50 2.07 -1.80
C ASP A 542 36.63 1.30 -3.11
N LYS A 543 36.02 0.11 -3.21
CA LYS A 543 36.02 -0.71 -4.44
C LYS A 543 34.93 -0.29 -5.44
N THR A 544 33.77 0.14 -4.96
CA THR A 544 32.62 0.50 -5.80
C THR A 544 32.64 1.96 -6.23
N TYR A 545 33.00 2.86 -5.30
CA TYR A 545 33.18 4.28 -5.55
C TYR A 545 34.51 4.76 -4.95
N PRO A 546 35.65 4.49 -5.61
CA PRO A 546 36.93 5.07 -5.23
C PRO A 546 36.88 6.61 -5.07
N VAL A 547 37.85 7.18 -4.36
CA VAL A 547 37.99 8.65 -4.28
C VAL A 547 38.13 9.22 -5.70
N GLY A 548 37.29 10.22 -6.03
CA GLY A 548 37.15 10.77 -7.37
C GLY A 548 35.96 10.26 -8.17
N SER A 549 35.29 9.18 -7.72
CA SER A 549 34.08 8.67 -8.39
C SER A 549 32.92 9.66 -8.36
N VAL A 550 32.09 9.61 -9.40
CA VAL A 550 30.87 10.43 -9.53
C VAL A 550 29.64 9.55 -9.34
N TYR A 551 28.76 9.97 -8.44
CA TYR A 551 27.44 9.39 -8.22
C TYR A 551 26.37 10.31 -8.79
N ILE A 552 25.41 9.74 -9.53
CA ILE A 552 24.33 10.47 -10.21
C ILE A 552 22.99 9.90 -9.75
N SER A 553 22.06 10.76 -9.35
CA SER A 553 20.73 10.35 -8.87
C SER A 553 19.67 11.41 -9.16
N LEU A 554 18.41 11.01 -9.17
CA LEU A 554 17.26 11.92 -9.15
C LEU A 554 16.89 12.37 -7.73
N GLN A 555 17.43 11.70 -6.72
CA GLN A 555 17.18 12.03 -5.32
C GLN A 555 18.26 12.99 -4.81
N GLY A 556 17.84 14.02 -4.06
CA GLY A 556 18.75 15.01 -3.48
C GLY A 556 19.56 14.52 -2.27
N THR A 557 19.34 13.28 -1.83
CA THR A 557 20.04 12.69 -0.68
C THR A 557 21.54 12.58 -0.95
N SER A 558 22.35 13.05 0.00
CA SER A 558 23.82 12.96 -0.12
C SER A 558 24.28 11.50 -0.10
N PRO A 559 25.21 11.08 -0.99
CA PRO A 559 25.79 9.74 -0.92
C PRO A 559 26.52 9.47 0.39
N ALA A 560 26.96 10.52 1.10
CA ALA A 560 27.56 10.39 2.43
C ALA A 560 26.62 9.70 3.43
N SER A 561 25.31 9.98 3.37
CA SER A 561 24.32 9.35 4.25
C SER A 561 23.87 7.96 3.77
N LEU A 562 24.16 7.61 2.51
CA LEU A 562 23.78 6.32 1.92
C LEU A 562 24.90 5.29 2.04
N PHE A 563 26.13 5.71 1.73
CA PHE A 563 27.29 4.82 1.60
C PHE A 563 28.42 5.15 2.59
N GLY A 564 28.36 6.28 3.29
CA GLY A 564 29.47 6.82 4.06
C GLY A 564 30.45 7.62 3.19
N GLY A 565 31.62 7.95 3.75
CA GLY A 565 32.66 8.76 3.08
C GLY A 565 32.34 10.24 2.98
N SER A 566 33.21 11.00 2.32
CA SER A 566 33.04 12.43 2.06
C SER A 566 32.71 12.69 0.59
N TRP A 567 31.74 13.56 0.34
CA TRP A 567 31.24 13.84 -1.01
C TRP A 567 31.01 15.33 -1.21
N THR A 568 31.31 15.82 -2.41
CA THR A 568 31.09 17.22 -2.82
C THR A 568 30.13 17.24 -4.00
N GLN A 569 29.06 18.04 -3.90
CA GLN A 569 28.08 18.15 -4.97
C GLN A 569 28.68 18.83 -6.21
N ILE A 570 28.33 18.32 -7.38
CA ILE A 570 28.59 18.94 -8.68
C ILE A 570 27.30 19.66 -9.10
N GLN A 571 27.39 20.98 -9.30
CA GLN A 571 26.24 21.83 -9.64
C GLN A 571 26.50 22.66 -10.89
N ASN A 572 25.43 22.96 -11.64
CA ASN A 572 25.42 23.85 -12.81
C ASN A 572 26.50 23.52 -13.85
N ARG A 573 26.65 22.24 -14.17
CA ARG A 573 27.58 21.76 -15.20
C ARG A 573 27.24 20.36 -15.65
N PHE A 574 27.55 20.06 -16.91
CA PHE A 574 27.50 18.70 -17.46
C PHE A 574 28.85 18.00 -17.27
N LEU A 575 28.86 16.67 -17.31
CA LEU A 575 30.10 15.91 -17.32
C LEU A 575 30.72 15.97 -18.71
N TYR A 576 31.94 16.50 -18.78
CA TYR A 576 32.75 16.54 -19.99
C TYR A 576 33.86 15.50 -19.88
N ALA A 577 33.90 14.56 -20.82
CA ALA A 577 34.91 13.50 -20.83
C ALA A 577 36.32 14.12 -20.93
N GLN A 578 37.26 13.58 -20.16
CA GLN A 578 38.62 14.09 -20.10
C GLN A 578 39.31 14.03 -21.48
N GLY A 579 40.18 15.01 -21.73
CA GLY A 579 40.98 15.11 -22.95
C GLY A 579 41.96 16.27 -22.81
N THR A 580 41.75 17.36 -23.56
CA THR A 580 42.57 18.58 -23.48
C THR A 580 42.57 19.20 -22.07
N TYR A 581 41.45 19.14 -21.35
CA TYR A 581 41.33 19.65 -20.00
C TYR A 581 41.52 18.51 -18.98
N GLY A 582 42.26 18.82 -17.90
CA GLY A 582 42.47 17.88 -16.80
C GLY A 582 41.17 17.53 -16.06
N ALA A 583 41.13 16.34 -15.45
CA ALA A 583 39.98 15.91 -14.66
C ALA A 583 39.71 16.88 -13.51
N GLY A 584 38.46 17.33 -13.39
CA GLY A 584 38.05 18.33 -12.39
C GLY A 584 38.19 19.78 -12.84
N ALA A 585 38.71 20.05 -14.04
CA ALA A 585 38.62 21.39 -14.64
C ALA A 585 37.15 21.80 -14.83
N THR A 586 36.88 23.10 -14.72
CA THR A 586 35.55 23.68 -14.88
C THR A 586 35.58 24.75 -15.96
N GLY A 587 34.50 24.87 -16.72
CA GLY A 587 34.32 25.89 -17.76
C GLY A 587 32.92 25.83 -18.36
N GLY A 588 32.70 26.59 -19.43
CA GLY A 588 31.40 26.71 -20.09
C GLY A 588 30.59 27.92 -19.62
N GLU A 589 29.59 28.28 -20.42
CA GLU A 589 28.72 29.44 -20.24
C GLU A 589 27.28 29.02 -20.54
N GLU A 590 26.31 29.35 -19.67
CA GLU A 590 24.88 29.07 -19.91
C GLU A 590 24.32 29.95 -21.03
N THR A 591 24.80 31.19 -21.12
CA THR A 591 24.45 32.15 -22.18
C THR A 591 25.67 32.86 -22.69
N HIS A 592 25.72 33.16 -24.00
CA HIS A 592 26.86 33.80 -24.62
C HIS A 592 26.45 35.08 -25.38
N VAL A 593 27.27 36.14 -25.28
CA VAL A 593 27.12 37.37 -26.06
C VAL A 593 28.19 37.38 -27.13
N LEU A 594 27.77 37.38 -28.41
CA LEU A 594 28.72 37.40 -29.53
C LEU A 594 29.61 38.65 -29.47
N SER A 595 30.91 38.43 -29.50
CA SER A 595 31.91 39.47 -29.65
C SER A 595 32.02 39.90 -31.12
N ILE A 596 32.65 41.07 -31.34
CA ILE A 596 32.91 41.58 -32.68
C ILE A 596 33.77 40.59 -33.49
N SER A 597 34.70 39.88 -32.86
CA SER A 597 35.55 38.87 -33.49
C SER A 597 34.82 37.60 -33.90
N GLU A 598 33.66 37.30 -33.32
CA GLU A 598 32.87 36.11 -33.62
C GLU A 598 31.83 36.35 -34.73
N MET A 599 31.68 37.59 -35.19
CA MET A 599 30.79 37.91 -36.31
C MET A 599 31.42 37.48 -37.66
N PRO A 600 30.73 36.68 -38.48
CA PRO A 600 31.19 36.38 -39.83
C PRO A 600 31.40 37.65 -40.66
N SER A 601 32.38 37.61 -41.58
CA SER A 601 32.56 38.66 -42.59
C SER A 601 31.27 38.81 -43.38
N HIS A 602 30.71 40.02 -43.39
CA HIS A 602 29.48 40.36 -44.11
C HIS A 602 29.61 41.74 -44.74
N ASN A 603 28.78 42.02 -45.75
CA ASN A 603 28.69 43.33 -46.38
C ASN A 603 27.26 43.87 -46.28
N HIS A 604 27.12 45.20 -46.39
CA HIS A 604 25.83 45.85 -46.51
C HIS A 604 25.75 46.51 -47.88
N GLY A 605 24.70 46.18 -48.64
CA GLY A 605 24.41 46.85 -49.90
C GLY A 605 23.59 48.12 -49.64
N VAL A 606 24.07 49.28 -50.08
CA VAL A 606 23.28 50.51 -50.08
C VAL A 606 22.63 50.64 -51.46
N PRO A 607 21.29 50.47 -51.58
CA PRO A 607 20.62 50.64 -52.86
C PRO A 607 20.67 52.12 -53.27
N VAL A 608 21.20 52.37 -54.47
CA VAL A 608 21.19 53.69 -55.09
C VAL A 608 19.95 53.78 -55.99
N ILE A 609 19.11 54.80 -55.80
CA ILE A 609 17.98 55.08 -56.69
C ILE A 609 18.49 55.97 -57.82
N GLU A 610 18.36 55.53 -59.08
CA GLU A 610 18.56 56.41 -60.23
C GLU A 610 17.42 57.44 -60.26
N ALA A 611 17.66 58.68 -59.83
CA ALA A 611 16.77 59.76 -60.23
C ALA A 611 17.13 60.16 -61.66
N GLY A 612 16.27 59.77 -62.60
CA GLY A 612 16.45 60.09 -64.01
C GLY A 612 16.55 61.60 -64.24
N ASN A 613 17.69 62.05 -64.76
CA ASN A 613 17.68 63.06 -65.80
C ASN A 613 18.91 62.94 -66.71
N ALA A 614 18.68 63.12 -68.01
CA ALA A 614 19.61 62.83 -69.09
C ALA A 614 20.86 63.74 -69.07
N GLY A 615 22.04 63.12 -69.09
CA GLY A 615 23.30 63.80 -69.43
C GLY A 615 24.36 63.81 -68.32
N GLY A 616 25.02 62.67 -68.09
CA GLY A 616 26.19 62.56 -67.22
C GLY A 616 25.99 61.54 -66.10
N GLY A 617 26.39 60.29 -66.35
CA GLY A 617 26.18 59.16 -65.44
C GLY A 617 26.99 59.27 -64.15
N TYR A 618 26.38 59.79 -63.09
CA TYR A 618 26.85 59.61 -61.72
C TYR A 618 25.69 59.08 -60.86
N ASN A 619 25.95 57.97 -60.17
CA ASN A 619 25.06 57.37 -59.18
C ASN A 619 24.97 58.32 -57.96
N HIS A 620 23.78 58.78 -57.58
CA HIS A 620 23.58 59.63 -56.40
C HIS A 620 22.72 58.93 -55.33
N ILE A 621 23.06 59.10 -54.06
CA ILE A 621 22.24 58.66 -52.92
C ILE A 621 21.38 59.84 -52.51
N GLN A 622 20.06 59.77 -52.68
CA GLN A 622 19.14 60.83 -52.24
C GLN A 622 19.02 60.81 -50.70
N TYR A 623 19.25 61.97 -50.08
CA TYR A 623 19.10 62.17 -48.63
C TYR A 623 17.84 63.02 -48.40
N ASP A 624 16.85 62.50 -47.67
CA ASP A 624 15.65 63.27 -47.31
C ASP A 624 15.94 64.13 -46.07
N GLY A 625 16.60 65.28 -46.28
CA GLY A 625 16.90 66.24 -45.21
C GLY A 625 17.86 67.36 -45.59
N TRP A 626 17.57 68.58 -45.11
CA TRP A 626 18.36 69.80 -45.32
C TRP A 626 19.53 69.94 -44.33
N TYR A 627 20.54 69.07 -44.39
CA TYR A 627 21.77 69.28 -43.62
C TYR A 627 23.04 69.02 -44.44
N THR A 628 23.83 70.09 -44.57
CA THR A 628 25.17 70.14 -45.17
C THR A 628 26.23 69.87 -44.11
N ASN A 629 26.82 68.67 -44.08
CA ASN A 629 28.12 68.45 -43.44
C ASN A 629 28.88 67.35 -44.20
N ASN A 630 30.07 67.69 -44.70
CA ASN A 630 30.99 66.80 -45.43
C ASN A 630 31.62 65.77 -44.47
N ALA A 631 30.88 64.73 -44.11
CA ALA A 631 31.44 63.52 -43.52
C ALA A 631 31.31 62.38 -44.54
N ASN A 632 32.42 62.02 -45.18
CA ASN A 632 32.48 61.11 -46.35
C ASN A 632 32.25 59.61 -46.02
N THR A 633 31.55 59.28 -44.93
CA THR A 633 31.30 57.88 -44.54
C THR A 633 29.81 57.67 -44.25
N LEU A 634 29.16 56.83 -45.06
CA LEU A 634 27.80 56.36 -44.84
C LEU A 634 27.87 55.04 -44.06
N THR A 635 27.43 55.04 -42.81
CA THR A 635 27.33 53.83 -41.97
C THR A 635 25.88 53.38 -41.88
N THR A 636 25.63 52.08 -41.99
CA THR A 636 24.32 51.53 -41.64
C THR A 636 24.04 51.72 -40.16
N GLN A 637 22.76 51.78 -39.78
CA GLN A 637 22.39 51.72 -38.36
C GLN A 637 22.71 50.32 -37.82
N TYR A 638 22.93 50.21 -36.50
CA TYR A 638 23.08 48.92 -35.85
C TYR A 638 21.80 48.08 -36.05
N THR A 639 21.96 46.87 -36.56
CA THR A 639 20.89 45.86 -36.60
C THR A 639 21.26 44.75 -35.61
N GLY A 640 20.41 44.56 -34.60
CA GLY A 640 20.67 43.66 -33.46
C GLY A 640 20.98 44.40 -32.16
N GLY A 641 20.78 43.73 -31.01
CA GLY A 641 20.86 44.35 -29.67
C GLY A 641 21.95 43.82 -28.74
N GLY A 642 22.82 42.91 -29.22
CA GLY A 642 23.89 42.31 -28.39
C GLY A 642 23.38 41.48 -27.20
N ALA A 643 22.13 41.00 -27.25
CA ALA A 643 21.57 40.19 -26.18
C ALA A 643 22.28 38.81 -26.11
N ALA A 644 22.46 38.31 -24.88
CA ALA A 644 22.99 36.97 -24.67
C ALA A 644 21.98 35.93 -25.20
N HIS A 645 22.46 34.91 -25.92
CA HIS A 645 21.64 33.80 -26.37
C HIS A 645 21.89 32.56 -25.51
N ASN A 646 20.86 31.72 -25.36
CA ASN A 646 20.98 30.44 -24.67
C ASN A 646 22.02 29.56 -25.36
N ASN A 647 22.97 29.06 -24.58
CA ASN A 647 24.02 28.15 -25.02
C ASN A 647 23.89 26.75 -24.39
N MET A 648 22.81 26.51 -23.63
CA MET A 648 22.51 25.19 -23.08
C MET A 648 21.79 24.29 -24.11
N PRO A 649 22.35 23.12 -24.47
CA PRO A 649 21.61 22.11 -25.22
C PRO A 649 20.46 21.54 -24.36
N PRO A 650 19.48 20.82 -24.95
CA PRO A 650 18.44 20.14 -24.18
C PRO A 650 19.04 19.26 -23.07
N TYR A 651 18.52 19.38 -21.85
CA TYR A 651 19.07 18.69 -20.68
C TYR A 651 18.00 18.12 -19.76
N TYR A 652 18.43 17.19 -18.91
CA TYR A 652 17.64 16.59 -17.84
C TYR A 652 18.39 16.78 -16.51
N VAL A 653 17.71 17.35 -15.52
CA VAL A 653 18.33 17.76 -14.25
C VAL A 653 18.47 16.57 -13.32
N VAL A 654 19.69 16.34 -12.83
CA VAL A 654 20.04 15.28 -11.88
C VAL A 654 20.95 15.81 -10.80
N TYR A 655 20.94 15.18 -9.63
CA TYR A 655 21.91 15.42 -8.56
C TYR A 655 23.18 14.62 -8.83
N MET A 656 24.32 15.32 -8.88
CA MET A 656 25.63 14.70 -9.08
C MET A 656 26.55 15.00 -7.89
N TRP A 657 27.32 14.01 -7.46
CA TRP A 657 28.22 14.11 -6.32
C TRP A 657 29.56 13.46 -6.66
N ARG A 658 30.67 14.11 -6.33
CA ARG A 658 32.03 13.55 -6.42
C ARG A 658 32.52 13.11 -5.05
N ARG A 659 33.02 11.88 -4.93
CA ARG A 659 33.67 11.41 -3.69
C ARG A 659 35.01 12.12 -3.48
N THR A 660 35.27 12.58 -2.26
CA THR A 660 36.49 13.29 -1.86
C THR A 660 37.32 12.57 -0.81
N ALA A 661 36.72 11.71 0.00
CA ALA A 661 37.42 10.84 0.95
C ALA A 661 36.60 9.58 1.26
#